data_AF-A0A095HB92-F1
#
_entry.id   AF-A0A095HB92-F1
#
_cell.length_a   1.000
_cell.length_b   1.000
_cell.length_c   1.000
_cell.angle_alpha   90.00
_cell.angle_beta   90.00
_cell.angle_gamma   90.00
#
_symmetry.space_group_name_H-M   'P 1'
#
loop_
_entity.id
_entity.type
_entity.pdbx_description
1 polymer ?
#
loop_
_entity_poly.entity_id
_entity_poly.type
_entity_poly.pdbx_seq_one_letter_code
_entity_poly.pdbx_strand_id
1 'polypeptide(L)'
;MKDCDVPHPLPDEAKETDVTGSTITVELTEGTSLAIALSPDGRTIAMDLQGILWTMRVEGGTARRLTDDFGDIARPQWSSDGSRIVFQSYRSGNFHLWSIDADGTHLNQLTHGEFDCREPRFSPDGRELAFASDLSGRYAIYAMDLATGARRLLSSEHAASEASEPCWSPDGHRVVFVRDGALACADRNGIDVTTETVAARCSHPGAVVGAPAWTPDGRSLVYRVALGSARDMRASRLFVDGVALTGDDEDVFPFPIVWLDHDRFLYTSDGKIRCRSLSRGALGTIPFAASVQVTKPQYTRKYRDFHADTPRKVKGLSFPVLSPDARHVAFGALNQLWLLTIGDPQPVALSADPYAKIWPAFSPDGTRLAYICDRAGNMDIWVRELASGIEVQLTDAGHALKQCKWSPDGMQIACASQDGFIYRVDAVSGSMRRELHQTVWSGRPDWSPDGMYLVLAAVRPYSARFREGRNAILIHELASGRLQYHDPSPTAGDALDVRNANGPIWLGGADANGVGASRLLFTMRGTLWSLPLDAHHMPCAAPLPLGDETADAISASADGRHVMFLSNARLRLLDLTDGTVSEVPLDLTWTPHSASGRTVVRAGKLWDGVADHSLNDMDIVVEHGHIVSIAPHDPTDAADRQNPTARYIDARAYTVMPGLTDMHTHREMGNQLGAREPRIFLSFGITSTRGLSDNPYLALENKESVDAGARIGPRSFATGDALDGTRTFWDGMRPIGGRQQLERELGRAQALDYDLIKCYVRLPPDLQQMATRGAHALGIPVTSHYLFPAMAFGADGYEHMGGTSRFGYSRTGSALGRMYQDVLAISAAAECYRTPTLFGLESMLADSPAWLYSDRRLKTLFKPDDLSALQHAADSEPGRYIPMVASQVQAIDTMMRAGVRIVTGSDFPIVAPGISLHLNLRAMVRYGMTPVDALRTATSVSGSALHPNLGTLRPGALADVVFVSGDPTSCIDDAANVEAVMVGGEYRTLDELIEPFAGTALKGHSARHSGTAPPPAVEASHTASATHYWWHDARWIECVNAACCSALMPIPSLDGSDAPDGADPANRSGPVGPAARRVSRWSGAYRSGEA
;
A
#
# COMPACT_ATOMS: atom_id res chain seq x y z
N MET A 1 28.26 -27.22 -22.22
CA MET A 1 28.39 -26.11 -23.20
C MET A 1 27.58 -26.48 -24.44
N LYS A 2 26.66 -25.58 -24.82
CA LYS A 2 25.51 -25.72 -25.74
C LYS A 2 24.21 -26.21 -25.09
N ASP A 3 23.19 -25.40 -25.32
CA ASP A 3 21.77 -25.46 -24.94
C ASP A 3 21.43 -25.02 -23.50
N CYS A 4 21.75 -23.77 -23.20
CA CYS A 4 20.97 -22.98 -22.24
C CYS A 4 19.97 -22.15 -23.05
N ASP A 5 18.67 -22.41 -22.90
CA ASP A 5 17.62 -21.49 -23.31
C ASP A 5 17.75 -20.20 -22.50
N VAL A 6 18.49 -19.24 -23.05
CA VAL A 6 18.48 -17.85 -22.63
C VAL A 6 17.16 -17.27 -23.14
N PRO A 7 16.30 -16.67 -22.30
CA PRO A 7 15.14 -15.93 -22.78
C PRO A 7 15.62 -14.90 -23.81
N HIS A 8 14.91 -14.76 -24.92
CA HIS A 8 15.20 -13.72 -25.91
C HIS A 8 15.49 -12.38 -25.19
N PRO A 9 16.62 -11.70 -25.47
CA PRO A 9 16.78 -10.35 -24.99
C PRO A 9 15.56 -9.54 -25.46
N LEU A 10 14.98 -8.75 -24.54
CA LEU A 10 14.05 -7.69 -24.94
C LEU A 10 14.71 -6.95 -26.10
N PRO A 11 13.99 -6.67 -27.21
CA PRO A 11 14.61 -6.21 -28.44
C PRO A 11 15.57 -5.04 -28.20
N ASP A 12 16.85 -5.29 -28.46
CA ASP A 12 17.89 -4.27 -28.46
C ASP A 12 17.48 -3.14 -29.42
N GLU A 13 17.58 -1.90 -28.93
CA GLU A 13 17.45 -0.66 -29.69
C GLU A 13 16.11 -0.44 -30.43
N ALA A 14 14.98 -0.73 -29.79
CA ALA A 14 13.79 0.08 -30.07
C ALA A 14 14.12 1.52 -29.68
N LYS A 15 14.22 2.42 -30.67
CA LYS A 15 14.46 3.86 -30.47
C LYS A 15 13.70 4.36 -29.24
N GLU A 16 14.34 5.18 -28.41
CA GLU A 16 13.78 5.75 -27.16
C GLU A 16 12.41 6.44 -27.31
N THR A 17 11.86 6.55 -28.52
CA THR A 17 10.67 7.32 -28.91
C THR A 17 9.41 6.51 -29.24
N ASP A 18 9.46 5.18 -29.43
CA ASP A 18 8.22 4.43 -29.78
C ASP A 18 7.54 3.86 -28.53
N VAL A 19 6.66 4.66 -27.92
CA VAL A 19 5.60 4.12 -27.05
C VAL A 19 4.56 3.46 -27.97
N THR A 20 4.20 2.20 -27.73
CA THR A 20 3.19 1.49 -28.52
C THR A 20 1.79 2.02 -28.19
N GLY A 21 1.34 3.03 -28.94
CA GLY A 21 0.05 3.66 -28.70
C GLY A 21 -0.17 4.93 -29.50
N SER A 22 -1.41 5.40 -29.52
CA SER A 22 -1.74 6.71 -30.10
C SER A 22 -1.58 7.80 -29.05
N THR A 23 -0.76 8.81 -29.35
CA THR A 23 -0.59 9.97 -28.49
C THR A 23 -1.66 11.03 -28.78
N ILE A 24 -2.26 11.56 -27.72
CA ILE A 24 -3.31 12.57 -27.74
C ILE A 24 -2.81 13.79 -26.97
N THR A 25 -2.94 14.97 -27.58
CA THR A 25 -2.65 16.23 -26.89
C THR A 25 -3.87 16.66 -26.07
N VAL A 26 -3.67 16.89 -24.78
CA VAL A 26 -4.71 17.32 -23.85
C VAL A 26 -4.37 18.72 -23.36
N GLU A 27 -5.28 19.67 -23.56
CA GLU A 27 -5.17 21.01 -22.99
C GLU A 27 -5.73 21.04 -21.57
N LEU A 28 -4.96 21.62 -20.66
CA LEU A 28 -5.24 21.77 -19.24
C LEU A 28 -5.50 23.25 -18.95
N THR A 29 -6.65 23.54 -18.37
CA THR A 29 -7.09 24.89 -17.95
C THR A 29 -7.47 24.96 -16.47
N GLU A 30 -7.37 23.82 -15.79
CA GLU A 30 -7.35 23.69 -14.34
C GLU A 30 -6.22 22.76 -13.93
N GLY A 31 -5.76 22.85 -12.69
CA GLY A 31 -4.67 22.04 -12.17
C GLY A 31 -4.89 21.59 -10.74
N THR A 32 -4.89 20.30 -10.50
CA THR A 32 -5.02 19.73 -9.16
C THR A 32 -3.70 19.89 -8.40
N SER A 33 -3.73 20.63 -7.28
CA SER A 33 -2.54 20.93 -6.47
C SER A 33 -1.39 21.55 -7.29
N LEU A 34 -1.71 22.54 -8.13
CA LEU A 34 -0.71 23.28 -8.92
C LEU A 34 0.01 24.34 -8.07
N ALA A 35 1.33 24.46 -8.25
CA ALA A 35 2.17 25.45 -7.57
C ALA A 35 2.58 26.58 -8.53
N ILE A 36 2.76 27.79 -8.03
CA ILE A 36 3.21 28.94 -8.84
C ILE A 36 4.37 29.70 -8.19
N ALA A 37 5.13 30.39 -9.03
CA ALA A 37 6.13 31.39 -8.64
C ALA A 37 6.08 32.58 -9.61
N LEU A 38 6.35 33.78 -9.11
CA LEU A 38 6.36 35.01 -9.92
C LEU A 38 7.79 35.49 -10.18
N SER A 39 8.07 35.93 -11.41
CA SER A 39 9.34 36.55 -11.75
C SER A 39 9.54 37.86 -10.99
N PRO A 40 10.79 38.28 -10.71
CA PRO A 40 11.06 39.51 -9.93
C PRO A 40 10.49 40.79 -10.55
N ASP A 41 10.32 40.82 -11.87
CA ASP A 41 9.71 41.95 -12.59
C ASP A 41 8.17 41.95 -12.55
N GLY A 42 7.57 40.92 -11.94
CA GLY A 42 6.13 40.76 -11.79
C GLY A 42 5.37 40.37 -13.06
N ARG A 43 6.07 40.00 -14.15
CA ARG A 43 5.46 39.80 -15.48
C ARG A 43 5.22 38.36 -15.87
N THR A 44 5.95 37.41 -15.29
CA THR A 44 5.96 36.00 -15.71
C THR A 44 5.68 35.09 -14.53
N ILE A 45 4.75 34.17 -14.69
CA ILE A 45 4.46 33.10 -13.74
C ILE A 45 5.19 31.84 -14.20
N ALA A 46 5.95 31.21 -13.31
CA ALA A 46 6.37 29.81 -13.44
C ALA A 46 5.37 28.92 -12.71
N MET A 47 5.02 27.77 -13.27
CA MET A 47 3.97 26.89 -12.75
C MET A 47 4.44 25.43 -12.77
N ASP A 48 4.24 24.71 -11.65
CA ASP A 48 4.26 23.25 -11.60
C ASP A 48 2.82 22.75 -11.84
N LEU A 49 2.63 22.06 -12.95
CA LEU A 49 1.38 21.41 -13.32
C LEU A 49 1.68 20.00 -13.83
N GLN A 50 1.13 19.00 -13.13
CA GLN A 50 1.33 17.57 -13.42
C GLN A 50 2.82 17.15 -13.51
N GLY A 51 3.69 17.75 -12.69
CA GLY A 51 5.12 17.39 -12.65
C GLY A 51 5.96 17.96 -13.79
N ILE A 52 5.39 18.93 -14.52
CA ILE A 52 6.05 19.64 -15.60
C ILE A 52 6.16 21.12 -15.21
N LEU A 53 7.31 21.73 -15.53
CA LEU A 53 7.54 23.16 -15.34
C LEU A 53 7.07 23.94 -16.57
N TRP A 54 6.27 24.96 -16.33
CA TRP A 54 5.71 25.86 -17.33
C TRP A 54 6.03 27.31 -17.02
N THR A 55 6.02 28.18 -18.03
CA THR A 55 6.04 29.63 -17.87
C THR A 55 4.91 30.29 -18.65
N MET A 56 4.32 31.35 -18.12
CA MET A 56 3.30 32.15 -18.81
C MET A 56 3.31 33.60 -18.34
N ARG A 57 2.63 34.50 -19.05
CA ARG A 57 2.48 35.88 -18.60
C ARG A 57 1.56 35.99 -17.39
N VAL A 58 1.77 36.99 -16.53
CA VAL A 58 0.97 37.23 -15.33
C VAL A 58 -0.49 37.58 -15.65
N GLU A 59 -0.77 38.11 -16.85
CA GLU A 59 -2.13 38.37 -17.33
C GLU A 59 -2.86 37.11 -17.81
N GLY A 60 -2.16 35.97 -17.88
CA GLY A 60 -2.69 34.69 -18.35
C GLY A 60 -2.37 34.37 -19.81
N GLY A 61 -2.85 33.21 -20.26
CA GLY A 61 -2.73 32.71 -21.63
C GLY A 61 -2.08 31.33 -21.74
N THR A 62 -1.57 31.01 -22.94
CA THR A 62 -0.91 29.72 -23.20
C THR A 62 0.44 29.66 -22.50
N ALA A 63 0.65 28.61 -21.72
CA ALA A 63 1.87 28.35 -21.00
C ALA A 63 2.89 27.64 -21.89
N ARG A 64 4.16 28.05 -21.77
CA ARG A 64 5.31 27.47 -22.45
C ARG A 64 5.96 26.42 -21.55
N ARG A 65 6.05 25.20 -22.06
CA ARG A 65 6.70 24.06 -21.41
C ARG A 65 8.22 24.28 -21.30
N LEU A 66 8.82 23.97 -20.14
CA LEU A 66 10.27 24.05 -19.90
C LEU A 66 10.93 22.69 -19.65
N THR A 67 10.21 21.69 -19.13
CA THR A 67 10.77 20.36 -18.82
C THR A 67 10.05 19.23 -19.53
N ASP A 68 10.71 18.11 -19.73
CA ASP A 68 10.14 16.85 -20.22
C ASP A 68 9.20 16.17 -19.18
N ASP A 69 8.63 15.01 -19.54
CA ASP A 69 7.73 14.23 -18.67
C ASP A 69 8.50 13.44 -17.59
N PHE A 70 9.84 13.40 -17.66
CA PHE A 70 10.71 12.70 -16.71
C PHE A 70 11.16 13.59 -15.55
N GLY A 71 10.89 14.90 -15.64
CA GLY A 71 11.26 15.87 -14.61
C GLY A 71 10.60 15.58 -13.25
N ASP A 72 9.32 15.22 -13.26
CA ASP A 72 8.49 15.08 -12.05
C ASP A 72 8.80 16.19 -11.01
N ILE A 73 8.81 17.42 -11.51
CA ILE A 73 9.31 18.61 -10.80
C ILE A 73 8.25 19.14 -9.83
N ALA A 74 8.63 19.89 -8.80
CA ALA A 74 7.70 20.62 -7.96
C ALA A 74 8.29 21.92 -7.37
N ARG A 75 7.41 22.77 -6.84
CA ARG A 75 7.75 23.95 -6.01
C ARG A 75 8.76 24.89 -6.71
N PRO A 76 8.46 25.43 -7.91
CA PRO A 76 9.38 26.32 -8.61
C PRO A 76 9.58 27.64 -7.85
N GLN A 77 10.70 28.31 -8.11
CA GLN A 77 10.99 29.66 -7.62
C GLN A 77 11.98 30.37 -8.56
N TRP A 78 11.73 31.64 -8.84
CA TRP A 78 12.64 32.47 -9.65
C TRP A 78 13.85 32.94 -8.85
N SER A 79 15.00 33.02 -9.52
CA SER A 79 16.16 33.77 -9.03
C SER A 79 15.84 35.26 -8.96
N SER A 80 16.53 35.99 -8.09
CA SER A 80 16.30 37.43 -7.86
C SER A 80 16.56 38.31 -9.09
N ASP A 81 17.38 37.84 -10.03
CA ASP A 81 17.66 38.48 -11.32
C ASP A 81 16.70 38.04 -12.44
N GLY A 82 15.83 37.06 -12.18
CA GLY A 82 14.89 36.50 -13.16
C GLY A 82 15.52 35.64 -14.25
N SER A 83 16.82 35.34 -14.18
CA SER A 83 17.53 34.57 -15.21
C SER A 83 17.28 33.06 -15.12
N ARG A 84 16.94 32.56 -13.92
CA ARG A 84 16.81 31.13 -13.62
C ARG A 84 15.59 30.81 -12.77
N ILE A 85 15.18 29.55 -12.84
CA ILE A 85 14.15 28.96 -11.98
C ILE A 85 14.77 27.76 -11.25
N VAL A 86 14.68 27.74 -9.92
CA VAL A 86 15.02 26.58 -9.09
C VAL A 86 13.75 25.81 -8.74
N PHE A 87 13.85 24.49 -8.63
CA PHE A 87 12.75 23.60 -8.27
C PHE A 87 13.30 22.31 -7.64
N GLN A 88 12.44 21.53 -6.99
CA GLN A 88 12.78 20.15 -6.63
C GLN A 88 12.39 19.20 -7.78
N SER A 89 13.14 18.14 -8.02
CA SER A 89 12.83 17.14 -9.06
C SER A 89 13.20 15.74 -8.58
N TYR A 90 12.36 14.77 -8.92
CA TYR A 90 12.54 13.36 -8.59
C TYR A 90 13.26 12.55 -9.69
N ARG A 91 13.70 13.21 -10.77
CA ARG A 91 14.24 12.56 -11.97
C ARG A 91 15.44 11.63 -11.75
N SER A 92 16.13 11.76 -10.61
CA SER A 92 17.27 10.94 -10.22
C SER A 92 16.96 9.92 -9.11
N GLY A 93 15.68 9.69 -8.79
CA GLY A 93 15.24 8.69 -7.80
C GLY A 93 15.22 9.15 -6.33
N ASN A 94 15.62 10.39 -6.06
CA ASN A 94 15.37 11.12 -4.82
C ASN A 94 15.03 12.56 -5.19
N PHE A 95 14.37 13.32 -4.31
CA PHE A 95 14.18 14.74 -4.56
C PHE A 95 15.51 15.47 -4.41
N HIS A 96 15.92 16.15 -5.47
CA HIS A 96 17.05 17.06 -5.44
C HIS A 96 16.63 18.42 -5.96
N LEU A 97 17.43 19.44 -5.64
CA LEU A 97 17.26 20.79 -6.17
C LEU A 97 17.92 20.87 -7.54
N TRP A 98 17.19 21.42 -8.50
CA TRP A 98 17.63 21.65 -9.86
C TRP A 98 17.37 23.09 -10.25
N SER A 99 18.20 23.61 -11.15
CA SER A 99 17.99 24.92 -11.78
C SER A 99 17.87 24.76 -13.29
N ILE A 100 17.06 25.61 -13.89
CA ILE A 100 16.96 25.77 -15.34
C ILE A 100 16.98 27.25 -15.68
N ASP A 101 17.53 27.62 -16.83
CA ASP A 101 17.43 29.00 -17.31
C ASP A 101 15.96 29.31 -17.68
N ALA A 102 15.58 30.58 -17.60
CA ALA A 102 14.22 31.04 -17.85
C ALA A 102 13.70 30.65 -19.24
N ASP A 103 14.59 30.45 -20.21
CA ASP A 103 14.28 30.00 -21.57
C ASP A 103 14.11 28.48 -21.71
N GLY A 104 14.35 27.70 -20.65
CA GLY A 104 14.27 26.23 -20.64
C GLY A 104 15.59 25.52 -20.98
N THR A 105 16.69 26.24 -21.12
CA THR A 105 18.02 25.66 -21.36
C THR A 105 18.81 25.46 -20.05
N HIS A 106 20.00 24.85 -20.15
CA HIS A 106 20.95 24.66 -19.04
C HIS A 106 20.37 24.05 -17.76
N LEU A 107 19.58 22.99 -17.91
CA LEU A 107 19.11 22.21 -16.77
C LEU A 107 20.30 21.61 -15.99
N ASN A 108 20.40 21.94 -14.71
CA ASN A 108 21.53 21.60 -13.86
C ASN A 108 21.08 21.12 -12.47
N GLN A 109 21.72 20.07 -11.95
CA GLN A 109 21.47 19.54 -10.62
C GLN A 109 22.34 20.26 -9.57
N LEU A 110 21.73 20.76 -8.50
CA LEU A 110 22.42 21.52 -7.45
C LEU A 110 22.74 20.67 -6.21
N THR A 111 21.93 19.66 -5.92
CA THR A 111 22.13 18.76 -4.77
C THR A 111 22.18 17.31 -5.22
N HIS A 112 22.98 16.51 -4.52
CA HIS A 112 23.19 15.08 -4.82
C HIS A 112 23.24 14.31 -3.51
N GLY A 113 22.98 13.00 -3.56
CA GLY A 113 23.17 12.08 -2.45
C GLY A 113 21.94 11.20 -2.22
N GLU A 114 21.91 10.58 -1.05
CA GLU A 114 20.85 9.63 -0.70
C GLU A 114 19.62 10.26 -0.09
N PHE A 115 19.74 11.52 0.33
CA PHE A 115 18.75 12.31 1.04
C PHE A 115 17.89 13.12 0.06
N ASP A 116 16.67 13.44 0.49
CA ASP A 116 15.81 14.35 -0.24
C ASP A 116 16.19 15.80 0.09
N CYS A 117 16.13 16.69 -0.89
CA CYS A 117 16.23 18.14 -0.77
C CYS A 117 15.00 18.77 -1.44
N ARG A 118 14.22 19.51 -0.68
CA ARG A 118 12.85 19.90 -1.04
C ARG A 118 12.56 21.37 -0.73
N GLU A 119 11.53 21.89 -1.38
CA GLU A 119 10.91 23.18 -1.07
C GLU A 119 11.91 24.37 -1.11
N PRO A 120 12.67 24.56 -2.22
CA PRO A 120 13.73 25.56 -2.28
C PRO A 120 13.22 27.00 -2.18
N ARG A 121 13.97 27.86 -1.49
CA ARG A 121 13.77 29.32 -1.39
C ARG A 121 15.09 30.09 -1.42
N PHE A 122 15.29 30.93 -2.43
CA PHE A 122 16.32 31.95 -2.47
C PHE A 122 16.21 32.89 -1.27
N SER A 123 17.37 33.22 -0.71
CA SER A 123 17.52 34.41 0.13
C SER A 123 17.21 35.68 -0.68
N PRO A 124 16.78 36.79 -0.04
CA PRO A 124 16.48 38.03 -0.75
C PRO A 124 17.66 38.61 -1.55
N ASP A 125 18.90 38.33 -1.11
CA ASP A 125 20.14 38.72 -1.80
C ASP A 125 20.54 37.76 -2.95
N GLY A 126 19.82 36.66 -3.14
CA GLY A 126 20.06 35.66 -4.19
C GLY A 126 21.31 34.80 -4.01
N ARG A 127 22.00 34.87 -2.86
CA ARG A 127 23.27 34.15 -2.63
C ARG A 127 23.10 32.75 -2.04
N GLU A 128 22.03 32.53 -1.28
CA GLU A 128 21.75 31.26 -0.60
C GLU A 128 20.41 30.67 -1.07
N LEU A 129 20.29 29.35 -0.98
CA LEU A 129 19.02 28.62 -1.05
C LEU A 129 18.71 27.99 0.31
N ALA A 130 17.57 28.33 0.91
CA ALA A 130 16.99 27.57 2.00
C ALA A 130 16.16 26.39 1.44
N PHE A 131 16.22 25.23 2.08
CA PHE A 131 15.49 24.04 1.67
C PHE A 131 15.34 23.07 2.85
N ALA A 132 14.35 22.17 2.77
CA ALA A 132 14.16 21.10 3.73
C ALA A 132 14.92 19.84 3.28
N SER A 133 15.59 19.14 4.18
CA SER A 133 16.31 17.90 3.86
C SER A 133 16.34 16.91 5.02
N ASP A 134 16.25 15.62 4.71
CA ASP A 134 16.41 14.49 5.65
C ASP A 134 17.88 14.06 5.85
N LEU A 135 18.84 14.88 5.40
CA LEU A 135 20.29 14.64 5.54
C LEU A 135 20.72 14.29 6.97
N SER A 136 20.06 14.84 8.00
CA SER A 136 20.35 14.57 9.42
C SER A 136 19.53 13.42 10.03
N GLY A 137 18.89 12.57 9.23
CA GLY A 137 17.99 11.51 9.71
C GLY A 137 16.63 12.00 10.22
N ARG A 138 16.30 13.26 9.89
CA ARG A 138 15.02 13.95 10.09
C ARG A 138 14.98 15.15 9.15
N TYR A 139 13.81 15.63 8.77
CA TYR A 139 13.73 16.86 7.98
C TYR A 139 14.13 18.07 8.82
N ALA A 140 15.16 18.76 8.36
CA ALA A 140 15.62 20.03 8.91
C ALA A 140 15.76 21.07 7.79
N ILE A 141 15.76 22.35 8.17
CA ILE A 141 15.98 23.46 7.24
C ILE A 141 17.48 23.71 7.12
N TYR A 142 17.98 23.71 5.90
CA TYR A 142 19.35 24.04 5.56
C TYR A 142 19.40 25.27 4.66
N ALA A 143 20.49 26.04 4.75
CA ALA A 143 20.88 27.01 3.74
C ALA A 143 22.09 26.48 2.96
N MET A 144 22.08 26.61 1.64
CA MET A 144 23.20 26.30 0.76
C MET A 144 23.69 27.57 0.07
N ASP A 145 24.97 27.87 0.21
CA ASP A 145 25.66 28.92 -0.55
C ASP A 145 25.80 28.48 -2.01
N LEU A 146 25.33 29.30 -2.95
CA LEU A 146 25.27 28.94 -4.36
C LEU A 146 26.62 29.00 -5.08
N ALA A 147 27.60 29.71 -4.54
CA ALA A 147 28.93 29.84 -5.15
C ALA A 147 29.83 28.66 -4.78
N THR A 148 29.69 28.15 -3.55
CA THR A 148 30.56 27.12 -2.97
C THR A 148 29.87 25.76 -2.83
N GLY A 149 28.54 25.70 -2.81
CA GLY A 149 27.76 24.51 -2.48
C GLY A 149 27.77 24.15 -0.99
N ALA A 150 28.41 24.98 -0.14
CA ALA A 150 28.48 24.75 1.30
C ALA A 150 27.10 24.83 1.95
N ARG A 151 26.81 23.90 2.86
CA ARG A 151 25.52 23.79 3.55
C ARG A 151 25.66 24.07 5.04
N ARG A 152 24.66 24.73 5.62
CA ARG A 152 24.57 24.98 7.06
C ARG A 152 23.13 24.79 7.56
N LEU A 153 23.00 24.30 8.78
CA LEU A 153 21.71 24.08 9.44
C LEU A 153 21.09 25.42 9.88
N LEU A 154 19.78 25.58 9.67
CA LEU A 154 18.99 26.75 10.08
C LEU A 154 17.95 26.44 11.17
N SER A 155 17.38 25.23 11.19
CA SER A 155 16.47 24.82 12.27
C SER A 155 17.28 24.09 13.35
N SER A 156 17.28 24.61 14.59
CA SER A 156 18.07 24.08 15.72
C SER A 156 17.89 22.58 15.99
N GLU A 157 18.85 21.95 16.69
CA GLU A 157 18.92 20.49 16.92
C GLU A 157 17.96 19.95 17.99
N HIS A 158 16.66 20.22 17.90
CA HIS A 158 15.69 19.45 18.70
C HIS A 158 15.46 18.09 18.03
N ALA A 159 15.75 17.01 18.76
CA ALA A 159 15.98 15.67 18.21
C ALA A 159 14.74 14.94 17.67
N ALA A 160 13.52 15.48 17.84
CA ALA A 160 12.26 14.79 17.49
C ALA A 160 11.34 15.55 16.51
N SER A 161 11.66 16.80 16.12
CA SER A 161 10.77 17.62 15.28
C SER A 161 11.12 17.57 13.79
N GLU A 162 10.11 17.62 12.93
CA GLU A 162 10.23 17.63 11.47
C GLU A 162 9.97 19.04 10.91
N ALA A 163 10.97 19.65 10.29
CA ALA A 163 10.92 21.01 9.75
C ALA A 163 10.79 21.05 8.21
N SER A 164 9.95 21.95 7.69
CA SER A 164 9.62 22.02 6.27
C SER A 164 9.19 23.41 5.80
N GLU A 165 9.03 23.58 4.49
CA GLU A 165 8.45 24.77 3.86
C GLU A 165 9.08 26.09 4.35
N PRO A 166 10.41 26.27 4.20
CA PRO A 166 11.07 27.49 4.65
C PRO A 166 10.59 28.71 3.84
N CYS A 167 10.70 29.90 4.43
CA CYS A 167 10.45 31.19 3.78
C CYS A 167 11.27 32.30 4.46
N TRP A 168 12.12 32.99 3.68
CA TRP A 168 12.93 34.11 4.16
C TRP A 168 12.08 35.35 4.40
N SER A 169 12.38 36.10 5.46
CA SER A 169 11.88 37.46 5.62
C SER A 169 12.43 38.39 4.53
N PRO A 170 11.72 39.46 4.15
CA PRO A 170 12.17 40.38 3.08
C PRO A 170 13.54 41.01 3.36
N ASP A 171 13.89 41.22 4.63
CA ASP A 171 15.19 41.74 5.07
C ASP A 171 16.30 40.67 5.10
N GLY A 172 15.98 39.39 4.91
CA GLY A 172 16.92 38.27 4.92
C GLY A 172 17.47 37.89 6.29
N HIS A 173 16.97 38.48 7.38
CA HIS A 173 17.46 38.24 8.74
C HIS A 173 16.79 37.05 9.44
N ARG A 174 15.62 36.62 8.97
CA ARG A 174 14.81 35.55 9.58
C ARG A 174 14.33 34.56 8.53
N VAL A 175 14.07 33.34 8.97
CA VAL A 175 13.42 32.28 8.19
C VAL A 175 12.26 31.72 9.00
N VAL A 176 11.06 31.81 8.45
CA VAL A 176 9.89 31.08 8.97
C VAL A 176 9.84 29.72 8.29
N PHE A 177 9.39 28.70 9.01
CA PHE A 177 9.22 27.34 8.50
C PHE A 177 8.10 26.63 9.26
N VAL A 178 7.63 25.52 8.72
CA VAL A 178 6.66 24.64 9.38
C VAL A 178 7.43 23.62 10.22
N ARG A 179 7.08 23.45 11.49
CA ARG A 179 7.62 22.47 12.42
C ARG A 179 6.45 21.72 13.05
N ASP A 180 6.35 20.42 12.80
CA ASP A 180 5.29 19.54 13.33
C ASP A 180 3.86 20.09 13.14
N GLY A 181 3.59 20.66 11.97
CA GLY A 181 2.28 21.23 11.62
C GLY A 181 1.99 22.63 12.18
N ALA A 182 2.97 23.27 12.84
CA ALA A 182 2.89 24.65 13.34
C ALA A 182 3.97 25.54 12.72
N LEU A 183 3.84 26.88 12.83
CA LEU A 183 4.85 27.82 12.35
C LEU A 183 5.94 28.08 13.40
N ALA A 184 7.18 28.09 12.93
CA ALA A 184 8.40 28.33 13.69
C ALA A 184 9.29 29.36 12.99
N CYS A 185 10.16 30.05 13.74
CA CYS A 185 11.06 31.06 13.17
C CYS A 185 12.49 30.94 13.71
N ALA A 186 13.48 30.99 12.83
CA ALA A 186 14.89 31.10 13.18
C ALA A 186 15.49 32.38 12.59
N ASP A 187 16.59 32.86 13.18
CA ASP A 187 17.41 33.91 12.56
C ASP A 187 18.29 33.32 11.44
N ARG A 188 18.98 34.19 10.70
CA ARG A 188 19.89 33.76 9.61
C ARG A 188 21.01 32.83 10.11
N ASN A 189 21.36 32.84 11.39
CA ASN A 189 22.40 31.97 11.97
C ASN A 189 21.86 30.64 12.50
N GLY A 190 20.56 30.40 12.38
CA GLY A 190 19.89 29.20 12.84
C GLY A 190 19.56 29.19 14.34
N ILE A 191 19.60 30.37 14.98
CA ILE A 191 19.14 30.53 16.36
C ILE A 191 17.62 30.59 16.33
N ASP A 192 16.97 29.72 17.12
CA ASP A 192 15.53 29.73 17.28
C ASP A 192 15.10 31.06 17.92
N VAL A 193 14.36 31.88 17.16
CA VAL A 193 13.81 33.17 17.59
C VAL A 193 12.29 33.10 17.60
N THR A 194 11.73 31.90 17.78
CA THR A 194 10.29 31.70 17.96
C THR A 194 9.84 32.48 19.18
N THR A 195 9.50 33.75 18.99
CA THR A 195 8.81 34.54 20.01
C THR A 195 7.45 33.87 20.22
N GLU A 196 6.98 33.77 21.48
CA GLU A 196 5.63 33.31 21.82
C GLU A 196 4.55 33.93 20.90
N THR A 197 4.81 35.11 20.36
CA THR A 197 3.97 35.88 19.43
C THR A 197 3.66 35.20 18.09
N VAL A 198 4.60 34.51 17.41
CA VAL A 198 4.31 33.88 16.09
C VAL A 198 3.49 32.60 16.27
N ALA A 199 3.83 31.80 17.28
CA ALA A 199 3.10 30.58 17.63
C ALA A 199 1.67 30.88 18.11
N ALA A 200 1.50 31.88 19.00
CA ALA A 200 0.18 32.23 19.54
C ALA A 200 -0.78 32.85 18.51
N ARG A 201 -0.27 33.57 17.49
CA ARG A 201 -1.10 34.18 16.42
C ARG A 201 -1.53 33.19 15.33
N CYS A 202 -0.90 32.02 15.27
CA CYS A 202 -1.08 31.06 14.19
C CYS A 202 -1.52 29.66 14.68
N SER A 203 -1.73 29.48 15.98
CA SER A 203 -2.16 28.19 16.54
C SER A 203 -3.63 27.90 16.21
N HIS A 204 -3.86 26.72 15.65
CA HIS A 204 -5.19 26.18 15.35
C HIS A 204 -5.22 24.73 15.88
N PRO A 205 -5.79 24.48 17.07
CA PRO A 205 -5.82 23.14 17.66
C PRO A 205 -6.46 22.12 16.72
N GLY A 206 -5.77 21.00 16.47
CA GLY A 206 -6.25 19.93 15.57
C GLY A 206 -6.21 20.28 14.07
N ALA A 207 -5.52 21.35 13.67
CA ALA A 207 -5.34 21.76 12.28
C ALA A 207 -3.87 21.61 11.83
N VAL A 208 -3.65 21.49 10.52
CA VAL A 208 -2.30 21.58 9.95
C VAL A 208 -2.07 22.91 9.28
N VAL A 209 -1.03 23.61 9.75
CA VAL A 209 -0.58 24.89 9.22
C VAL A 209 0.56 24.66 8.24
N GLY A 210 0.53 25.39 7.12
CA GLY A 210 1.57 25.32 6.11
C GLY A 210 1.59 26.53 5.18
N ALA A 211 2.39 26.43 4.14
CA ALA A 211 2.55 27.39 3.06
C ALA A 211 2.81 28.84 3.53
N PRO A 212 3.77 29.11 4.43
CA PRO A 212 3.99 30.45 4.95
C PRO A 212 4.58 31.39 3.88
N ALA A 213 4.12 32.64 3.90
CA ALA A 213 4.66 33.74 3.11
C ALA A 213 4.67 35.04 3.92
N TRP A 214 5.81 35.72 3.99
CA TRP A 214 5.92 37.05 4.58
C TRP A 214 5.18 38.09 3.75
N THR A 215 4.49 39.00 4.42
CA THR A 215 4.07 40.28 3.83
C THR A 215 5.29 41.08 3.35
N PRO A 216 5.18 41.90 2.29
CA PRO A 216 6.34 42.60 1.73
C PRO A 216 7.03 43.57 2.71
N ASP A 217 6.33 44.02 3.75
CA ASP A 217 6.89 44.85 4.83
C ASP A 217 7.58 44.04 5.95
N GLY A 218 7.48 42.70 5.92
CA GLY A 218 8.07 41.79 6.89
C GLY A 218 7.40 41.77 8.27
N ARG A 219 6.18 42.31 8.41
CA ARG A 219 5.49 42.44 9.71
C ARG A 219 4.53 41.29 10.02
N SER A 220 3.84 40.77 9.01
CA SER A 220 2.83 39.71 9.14
C SER A 220 3.08 38.53 8.20
N LEU A 221 2.39 37.42 8.43
CA LEU A 221 2.46 36.19 7.64
C LEU A 221 1.10 35.84 7.06
N VAL A 222 1.09 35.46 5.78
CA VAL A 222 -0.02 34.71 5.17
C VAL A 222 0.34 33.23 5.21
N TYR A 223 -0.59 32.38 5.62
CA TYR A 223 -0.37 30.93 5.73
C TYR A 223 -1.66 30.16 5.45
N ARG A 224 -1.52 28.88 5.12
CA ARG A 224 -2.64 27.95 4.94
C ARG A 224 -2.95 27.23 6.24
N VAL A 225 -4.24 27.02 6.52
CA VAL A 225 -4.73 26.13 7.58
C VAL A 225 -5.67 25.09 6.97
N ALA A 226 -5.38 23.82 7.21
CA ALA A 226 -6.23 22.69 6.86
C ALA A 226 -6.93 22.15 8.11
N LEU A 227 -8.27 22.11 8.09
CA LEU A 227 -9.11 21.72 9.22
C LEU A 227 -9.75 20.35 8.98
N GLY A 228 -9.58 19.43 9.94
CA GLY A 228 -10.11 18.07 9.86
C GLY A 228 -9.02 17.03 10.11
N SER A 229 -9.35 15.76 9.87
CA SER A 229 -8.38 14.67 9.93
C SER A 229 -7.88 14.31 8.53
N ALA A 230 -6.85 13.47 8.45
CA ALA A 230 -6.40 12.92 7.18
C ALA A 230 -7.47 12.09 6.44
N ARG A 231 -8.50 11.59 7.14
CA ARG A 231 -9.63 10.81 6.57
C ARG A 231 -10.93 11.60 6.45
N ASP A 232 -10.98 12.82 6.99
CA ASP A 232 -12.14 13.70 6.97
C ASP A 232 -11.68 15.17 6.98
N MET A 233 -11.06 15.60 5.87
CA MET A 233 -10.66 16.98 5.69
C MET A 233 -11.88 17.83 5.33
N ARG A 234 -12.13 18.87 6.12
CA ARG A 234 -13.38 19.67 6.05
C ARG A 234 -13.19 21.03 5.40
N ALA A 235 -12.01 21.63 5.57
CA ALA A 235 -11.70 22.93 4.99
C ALA A 235 -10.21 23.14 4.77
N SER A 236 -9.88 24.03 3.83
CA SER A 236 -8.52 24.42 3.50
C SER A 236 -8.48 25.91 3.17
N ARG A 237 -7.95 26.75 4.07
CA ARG A 237 -8.12 28.21 4.00
C ARG A 237 -6.80 28.97 4.09
N LEU A 238 -6.77 30.19 3.56
CA LEU A 238 -5.71 31.17 3.85
C LEU A 238 -6.05 31.99 5.09
N PHE A 239 -5.03 32.33 5.87
CA PHE A 239 -5.10 33.16 7.05
C PHE A 239 -4.01 34.23 7.04
N VAL A 240 -4.28 35.37 7.67
CA VAL A 240 -3.30 36.40 8.05
C VAL A 240 -3.56 36.82 9.48
N ASP A 241 -2.53 36.78 10.34
CA ASP A 241 -2.64 37.16 11.76
C ASP A 241 -3.86 36.52 12.49
N GLY A 242 -4.17 35.26 12.19
CA GLY A 242 -5.29 34.52 12.79
C GLY A 242 -6.67 34.82 12.20
N VAL A 243 -6.74 35.68 11.18
CA VAL A 243 -7.98 36.03 10.47
C VAL A 243 -8.03 35.29 9.13
N ALA A 244 -9.12 34.57 8.88
CA ALA A 244 -9.32 33.87 7.61
C ALA A 244 -9.52 34.86 6.45
N LEU A 245 -8.77 34.65 5.37
CA LEU A 245 -8.89 35.39 4.12
C LEU A 245 -9.84 34.71 3.14
N THR A 246 -9.97 33.38 3.20
CA THR A 246 -10.83 32.57 2.31
C THR A 246 -11.90 31.84 3.11
N GLY A 247 -12.99 31.47 2.43
CA GLY A 247 -14.12 30.72 3.02
C GLY A 247 -13.88 29.20 3.03
N ASP A 248 -14.88 28.46 3.51
CA ASP A 248 -14.91 26.99 3.53
C ASP A 248 -15.22 26.36 2.17
N ASP A 249 -15.82 27.14 1.29
CA ASP A 249 -16.19 26.75 -0.06
C ASP A 249 -14.97 26.68 -1.00
N GLU A 250 -13.90 27.42 -0.66
CA GLU A 250 -12.67 27.50 -1.43
C GLU A 250 -11.65 26.41 -1.04
N ASP A 251 -11.19 25.64 -2.00
CA ASP A 251 -10.19 24.59 -1.82
C ASP A 251 -8.78 25.15 -2.04
N VAL A 252 -8.22 25.81 -1.02
CA VAL A 252 -6.87 26.40 -1.10
C VAL A 252 -5.81 25.30 -1.14
N PHE A 253 -4.95 25.31 -2.15
CA PHE A 253 -3.87 24.32 -2.29
C PHE A 253 -2.70 24.57 -1.33
N PRO A 254 -1.87 23.55 -1.03
CA PRO A 254 -0.82 23.63 -0.01
C PRO A 254 0.45 24.35 -0.49
N PHE A 255 0.33 25.49 -1.17
CA PHE A 255 1.45 26.27 -1.71
C PHE A 255 1.44 27.71 -1.19
N PRO A 256 2.61 28.32 -0.92
CA PRO A 256 2.65 29.72 -0.52
C PRO A 256 2.06 30.65 -1.58
N ILE A 257 1.49 31.76 -1.12
CA ILE A 257 1.09 32.87 -1.98
C ILE A 257 2.32 33.54 -2.62
N VAL A 258 2.11 34.29 -3.70
CA VAL A 258 3.15 35.14 -4.31
C VAL A 258 2.66 36.58 -4.46
N TRP A 259 3.45 37.55 -4.01
CA TRP A 259 3.06 38.96 -4.01
C TRP A 259 3.22 39.61 -5.38
N LEU A 260 2.21 40.37 -5.80
CA LEU A 260 2.29 41.28 -6.95
C LEU A 260 2.78 42.67 -6.51
N ASP A 261 2.36 43.09 -5.32
CA ASP A 261 2.75 44.34 -4.65
C ASP A 261 2.45 44.24 -3.14
N HIS A 262 2.38 45.36 -2.43
CA HIS A 262 2.16 45.41 -0.97
C HIS A 262 0.75 45.01 -0.52
N ASP A 263 -0.23 44.94 -1.43
CA ASP A 263 -1.63 44.64 -1.11
C ASP A 263 -2.16 43.44 -1.90
N ARG A 264 -1.70 43.23 -3.14
CA ARG A 264 -2.18 42.20 -4.05
C ARG A 264 -1.25 41.00 -4.13
N PHE A 265 -1.83 39.80 -4.17
CA PHE A 265 -1.10 38.54 -4.29
C PHE A 265 -1.86 37.52 -5.16
N LEU A 266 -1.11 36.57 -5.70
CA LEU A 266 -1.60 35.37 -6.38
C LEU A 266 -1.49 34.14 -5.48
N TYR A 267 -2.39 33.20 -5.65
CA TYR A 267 -2.39 31.91 -4.97
C TYR A 267 -3.15 30.88 -5.80
N THR A 268 -3.15 29.61 -5.38
CA THR A 268 -3.84 28.55 -6.11
C THR A 268 -4.95 27.92 -5.28
N SER A 269 -6.13 27.82 -5.88
CA SER A 269 -7.33 27.21 -5.28
C SER A 269 -8.33 26.82 -6.37
N ASP A 270 -9.16 25.81 -6.09
CA ASP A 270 -10.21 25.34 -7.00
C ASP A 270 -9.72 25.05 -8.43
N GLY A 271 -8.49 24.55 -8.57
CA GLY A 271 -7.87 24.26 -9.86
C GLY A 271 -7.39 25.49 -10.61
N LYS A 272 -7.47 26.69 -10.03
CA LYS A 272 -7.19 27.97 -10.69
C LYS A 272 -6.04 28.74 -10.03
N ILE A 273 -5.51 29.71 -10.75
CA ILE A 273 -4.65 30.77 -10.21
C ILE A 273 -5.54 31.95 -9.84
N ARG A 274 -5.66 32.27 -8.55
CA ARG A 274 -6.50 33.35 -8.03
C ARG A 274 -5.67 34.61 -7.76
N CYS A 275 -6.32 35.76 -7.83
CA CYS A 275 -5.77 37.06 -7.43
C CYS A 275 -6.65 37.67 -6.33
N ARG A 276 -6.01 38.16 -5.27
CA ARG A 276 -6.68 38.73 -4.09
C ARG A 276 -5.90 39.93 -3.57
N SER A 277 -6.63 40.83 -2.90
CA SER A 277 -6.13 41.98 -2.17
C SER A 277 -6.40 41.80 -0.68
N LEU A 278 -5.44 42.18 0.18
CA LEU A 278 -5.65 42.20 1.63
C LEU A 278 -6.77 43.18 2.01
N SER A 279 -6.82 44.35 1.37
CA SER A 279 -7.79 45.40 1.69
C SER A 279 -9.16 45.23 1.01
N ARG A 280 -9.23 44.61 -0.17
CA ARG A 280 -10.47 44.52 -0.99
C ARG A 280 -11.03 43.10 -1.12
N GLY A 281 -10.31 42.06 -0.72
CA GLY A 281 -10.72 40.68 -0.93
C GLY A 281 -10.44 40.16 -2.35
N ALA A 282 -11.25 39.23 -2.84
CA ALA A 282 -11.04 38.57 -4.13
C ALA A 282 -11.09 39.57 -5.32
N LEU A 283 -10.13 39.47 -6.23
CA LEU A 283 -9.99 40.35 -7.41
C LEU A 283 -10.22 39.65 -8.74
N GLY A 284 -10.06 38.32 -8.81
CA GLY A 284 -10.34 37.53 -10.02
C GLY A 284 -9.47 36.28 -10.16
N THR A 285 -9.50 35.69 -11.35
CA THR A 285 -8.72 34.50 -11.74
C THR A 285 -7.80 34.83 -12.91
N ILE A 286 -6.56 34.33 -12.87
CA ILE A 286 -5.63 34.38 -14.00
C ILE A 286 -5.80 33.10 -14.83
N PRO A 287 -6.28 33.18 -16.08
CA PRO A 287 -6.48 31.99 -16.91
C PRO A 287 -5.15 31.44 -17.42
N PHE A 288 -5.04 30.12 -17.53
CA PHE A 288 -3.92 29.46 -18.17
C PHE A 288 -4.40 28.35 -19.11
N ALA A 289 -3.58 28.01 -20.09
CA ALA A 289 -3.74 26.83 -20.93
C ALA A 289 -2.38 26.14 -21.11
N ALA A 290 -2.26 24.86 -20.76
CA ALA A 290 -1.04 24.07 -20.92
C ALA A 290 -1.35 22.74 -21.60
N SER A 291 -0.49 22.26 -22.50
CA SER A 291 -0.79 21.04 -23.28
C SER A 291 0.14 19.89 -22.93
N VAL A 292 -0.41 18.78 -22.45
CA VAL A 292 0.34 17.54 -22.18
C VAL A 292 0.06 16.49 -23.26
N GLN A 293 0.97 15.53 -23.39
CA GLN A 293 0.78 14.36 -24.23
C GLN A 293 0.34 13.19 -23.36
N VAL A 294 -0.70 12.49 -23.79
CA VAL A 294 -1.24 11.29 -23.16
C VAL A 294 -1.20 10.17 -24.17
N THR A 295 -0.76 8.98 -23.76
CA THR A 295 -0.67 7.83 -24.66
C THR A 295 -1.76 6.83 -24.32
N LYS A 296 -2.58 6.49 -25.33
CA LYS A 296 -3.51 5.37 -25.23
C LYS A 296 -2.76 4.07 -25.55
N PRO A 297 -2.69 3.10 -24.63
CA PRO A 297 -1.92 1.87 -24.86
C PRO A 297 -2.48 1.06 -26.03
N GLN A 298 -1.59 0.48 -26.83
CA GLN A 298 -1.94 -0.45 -27.90
C GLN A 298 -1.00 -1.66 -27.88
N TYR A 299 -1.51 -2.79 -27.38
CA TYR A 299 -0.80 -4.07 -27.37
C TYR A 299 -1.79 -5.23 -27.37
N THR A 300 -1.32 -6.43 -27.73
CA THR A 300 -2.14 -7.64 -27.64
C THR A 300 -2.11 -8.16 -26.22
N ARG A 301 -3.24 -8.04 -25.53
CA ARG A 301 -3.36 -8.53 -24.16
C ARG A 301 -3.46 -10.05 -24.12
N LYS A 302 -2.65 -10.69 -23.27
CA LYS A 302 -2.79 -12.10 -22.92
C LYS A 302 -3.90 -12.26 -21.89
N TYR A 303 -4.62 -13.36 -21.97
CA TYR A 303 -5.64 -13.73 -21.00
C TYR A 303 -5.40 -15.16 -20.53
N ARG A 304 -5.67 -15.41 -19.25
CA ARG A 304 -5.58 -16.74 -18.68
C ARG A 304 -6.66 -17.63 -19.31
N ASP A 305 -6.26 -18.80 -19.78
CA ASP A 305 -7.20 -19.82 -20.21
C ASP A 305 -7.69 -20.64 -19.01
N PHE A 306 -8.97 -20.50 -18.70
CA PHE A 306 -9.67 -21.25 -17.65
C PHE A 306 -10.25 -22.58 -18.13
N HIS A 307 -10.12 -22.94 -19.41
CA HIS A 307 -10.69 -24.15 -20.02
C HIS A 307 -9.66 -25.25 -20.29
N ALA A 308 -8.37 -24.95 -20.20
CA ALA A 308 -7.35 -25.93 -20.57
C ALA A 308 -7.42 -27.15 -19.65
N ASP A 309 -7.59 -28.33 -20.25
CA ASP A 309 -7.55 -29.63 -19.59
C ASP A 309 -6.13 -30.23 -19.54
N THR A 310 -5.14 -29.47 -20.03
CA THR A 310 -3.75 -29.89 -20.07
C THR A 310 -3.10 -29.74 -18.68
N PRO A 311 -2.46 -30.79 -18.14
CA PRO A 311 -1.64 -30.67 -16.94
C PRO A 311 -0.57 -29.59 -17.08
N ARG A 312 -0.43 -28.75 -16.07
CA ARG A 312 0.53 -27.66 -15.96
C ARG A 312 1.51 -27.96 -14.84
N LYS A 313 2.78 -27.58 -14.98
CA LYS A 313 3.74 -27.63 -13.87
C LYS A 313 3.33 -26.63 -12.79
N VAL A 314 3.39 -27.06 -11.53
CA VAL A 314 3.25 -26.16 -10.37
C VAL A 314 4.40 -25.18 -10.38
N LYS A 315 4.09 -23.90 -10.22
CA LYS A 315 5.06 -22.81 -10.08
C LYS A 315 4.94 -22.10 -8.72
N GLY A 316 3.78 -22.18 -8.08
CA GLY A 316 3.49 -21.57 -6.78
C GLY A 316 4.06 -22.37 -5.61
N LEU A 317 5.39 -22.34 -5.44
CA LEU A 317 6.07 -22.98 -4.31
C LEU A 317 6.19 -21.97 -3.16
N SER A 318 5.27 -22.04 -2.19
CA SER A 318 5.31 -21.13 -1.04
C SER A 318 6.41 -21.55 -0.05
N PHE A 319 7.40 -20.67 0.11
CA PHE A 319 8.43 -20.69 1.16
C PHE A 319 9.17 -22.04 1.32
N PRO A 320 9.81 -22.58 0.27
CA PRO A 320 10.57 -23.82 0.37
C PRO A 320 11.72 -23.69 1.37
N VAL A 321 11.96 -24.75 2.15
CA VAL A 321 13.08 -24.85 3.10
C VAL A 321 13.86 -26.14 2.93
N LEU A 322 15.19 -26.02 3.00
CA LEU A 322 16.13 -27.13 2.89
C LEU A 322 16.29 -27.82 4.26
N SER A 323 16.36 -29.15 4.27
CA SER A 323 16.64 -29.90 5.49
C SER A 323 18.08 -29.68 5.98
N PRO A 324 18.36 -29.82 7.28
CA PRO A 324 19.69 -29.66 7.85
C PRO A 324 20.80 -30.49 7.17
N ASP A 325 20.46 -31.68 6.69
CA ASP A 325 21.35 -32.62 6.02
C ASP A 325 21.43 -32.45 4.49
N ALA A 326 20.76 -31.43 3.94
CA ALA A 326 20.67 -31.13 2.51
C ALA A 326 20.08 -32.27 1.65
N ARG A 327 19.23 -33.14 2.21
CA ARG A 327 18.60 -34.26 1.49
C ARG A 327 17.14 -34.05 1.12
N HIS A 328 16.45 -33.13 1.80
CA HIS A 328 15.02 -32.92 1.62
C HIS A 328 14.67 -31.44 1.48
N VAL A 329 13.56 -31.18 0.81
CA VAL A 329 12.97 -29.85 0.67
C VAL A 329 11.51 -29.92 1.11
N ALA A 330 11.11 -29.09 2.07
CA ALA A 330 9.71 -28.94 2.46
C ALA A 330 9.14 -27.63 1.91
N PHE A 331 7.93 -27.64 1.36
CA PHE A 331 7.30 -26.46 0.76
C PHE A 331 5.77 -26.57 0.75
N GLY A 332 5.09 -25.44 0.66
CA GLY A 332 3.65 -25.41 0.39
C GLY A 332 3.35 -25.29 -1.10
N ALA A 333 2.34 -26.02 -1.58
CA ALA A 333 1.81 -25.92 -2.93
C ALA A 333 0.41 -26.58 -3.00
N LEU A 334 -0.48 -26.04 -3.83
CA LEU A 334 -1.82 -26.59 -4.04
C LEU A 334 -2.60 -26.79 -2.73
N ASN A 335 -2.50 -25.83 -1.81
CA ASN A 335 -3.09 -25.87 -0.47
C ASN A 335 -2.63 -27.06 0.39
N GLN A 336 -1.49 -27.69 0.09
CA GLN A 336 -0.91 -28.79 0.86
C GLN A 336 0.57 -28.52 1.18
N LEU A 337 1.06 -29.20 2.23
CA LEU A 337 2.47 -29.26 2.57
C LEU A 337 3.11 -30.48 1.90
N TRP A 338 4.25 -30.30 1.26
CA TRP A 338 4.95 -31.32 0.48
C TRP A 338 6.38 -31.52 0.99
N LEU A 339 6.90 -32.73 0.81
CA LEU A 339 8.30 -33.11 1.07
C LEU A 339 8.91 -33.73 -0.18
N LEU A 340 9.94 -33.11 -0.72
CA LEU A 340 10.74 -33.60 -1.84
C LEU A 340 12.05 -34.19 -1.33
N THR A 341 12.48 -35.32 -1.89
CA THR A 341 13.81 -35.89 -1.63
C THR A 341 14.74 -35.50 -2.77
N ILE A 342 15.87 -34.85 -2.47
CA ILE A 342 16.80 -34.40 -3.50
C ILE A 342 17.37 -35.61 -4.24
N GLY A 343 17.23 -35.60 -5.56
CA GLY A 343 17.58 -36.73 -6.45
C GLY A 343 16.38 -37.57 -6.89
N ASP A 344 15.21 -37.40 -6.25
CA ASP A 344 13.93 -37.97 -6.67
C ASP A 344 12.95 -36.82 -7.00
N PRO A 345 12.53 -36.64 -8.26
CA PRO A 345 11.68 -35.51 -8.64
C PRO A 345 10.25 -35.60 -8.08
N GLN A 346 9.82 -36.73 -7.51
CA GLN A 346 8.46 -36.95 -7.05
C GLN A 346 8.28 -36.55 -5.57
N PRO A 347 7.56 -35.45 -5.26
CA PRO A 347 7.32 -35.04 -3.88
C PRO A 347 6.20 -35.88 -3.24
N VAL A 348 6.22 -35.99 -1.91
CA VAL A 348 5.17 -36.64 -1.10
C VAL A 348 4.38 -35.58 -0.33
N ALA A 349 3.04 -35.64 -0.42
CA ALA A 349 2.17 -34.78 0.37
C ALA A 349 2.20 -35.19 1.85
N LEU A 350 2.46 -34.24 2.73
CA LEU A 350 2.44 -34.41 4.19
C LEU A 350 1.07 -34.12 4.81
N SER A 351 0.16 -33.50 4.05
CA SER A 351 -1.18 -33.11 4.49
C SER A 351 -2.23 -33.38 3.41
N ALA A 352 -3.50 -33.50 3.82
CA ALA A 352 -4.64 -33.66 2.93
C ALA A 352 -5.92 -33.07 3.56
N ASP A 353 -5.93 -31.75 3.78
CA ASP A 353 -7.02 -31.03 4.45
C ASP A 353 -7.22 -29.63 3.85
N PRO A 354 -8.35 -28.94 4.11
CA PRO A 354 -8.71 -27.68 3.47
C PRO A 354 -8.16 -26.43 4.18
N TYR A 355 -7.37 -26.59 5.25
CA TYR A 355 -6.85 -25.49 6.05
C TYR A 355 -5.61 -24.86 5.42
N ALA A 356 -5.40 -23.58 5.68
CA ALA A 356 -4.22 -22.88 5.20
C ALA A 356 -2.98 -23.39 5.96
N LYS A 357 -1.88 -23.63 5.24
CA LYS A 357 -0.62 -24.01 5.85
C LYS A 357 0.58 -23.43 5.10
N ILE A 358 1.43 -22.71 5.81
CA ILE A 358 2.53 -21.91 5.26
C ILE A 358 3.74 -21.91 6.21
N TRP A 359 4.87 -21.35 5.76
CA TRP A 359 6.09 -21.17 6.55
C TRP A 359 6.67 -22.47 7.17
N PRO A 360 6.97 -23.51 6.38
CA PRO A 360 7.63 -24.70 6.91
C PRO A 360 9.03 -24.39 7.46
N ALA A 361 9.44 -25.09 8.52
CA ALA A 361 10.77 -24.99 9.13
C ALA A 361 11.19 -26.30 9.81
N PHE A 362 12.28 -26.92 9.33
CA PHE A 362 12.83 -28.14 9.94
C PHE A 362 13.46 -27.85 11.32
N SER A 363 13.32 -28.80 12.25
CA SER A 363 14.13 -28.82 13.46
C SER A 363 15.62 -29.06 13.13
N PRO A 364 16.57 -28.67 13.98
CA PRO A 364 18.00 -28.77 13.68
C PRO A 364 18.49 -30.20 13.44
N ASP A 365 17.84 -31.19 14.06
CA ASP A 365 18.10 -32.61 13.87
C ASP A 365 17.40 -33.22 12.63
N GLY A 366 16.57 -32.43 11.94
CA GLY A 366 15.83 -32.84 10.75
C GLY A 366 14.66 -33.81 11.00
N THR A 367 14.31 -34.11 12.25
CA THR A 367 13.29 -35.13 12.57
C THR A 367 11.86 -34.57 12.65
N ARG A 368 11.72 -33.25 12.87
CA ARG A 368 10.45 -32.55 13.00
C ARG A 368 10.34 -31.40 12.01
N LEU A 369 9.11 -31.05 11.67
CA LEU A 369 8.77 -29.93 10.80
C LEU A 369 7.75 -29.04 11.49
N ALA A 370 8.12 -27.80 11.78
CA ALA A 370 7.18 -26.78 12.21
C ALA A 370 6.55 -26.10 10.98
N TYR A 371 5.30 -25.67 11.08
CA TYR A 371 4.60 -24.87 10.08
C TYR A 371 3.47 -24.08 10.73
N ILE A 372 2.97 -23.04 10.05
CA ILE A 372 1.83 -22.25 10.52
C ILE A 372 0.56 -22.77 9.87
N CYS A 373 -0.51 -23.00 10.64
CA CYS A 373 -1.77 -23.54 10.14
C CYS A 373 -3.00 -23.08 10.94
N ASP A 374 -4.11 -22.82 10.25
CA ASP A 374 -5.37 -22.32 10.84
C ASP A 374 -6.38 -23.39 11.24
N ARG A 375 -5.98 -24.68 11.24
CA ARG A 375 -6.85 -25.82 11.56
C ARG A 375 -7.57 -25.72 12.91
N ALA A 376 -6.98 -25.07 13.90
CA ALA A 376 -7.59 -24.84 15.22
C ALA A 376 -8.36 -23.51 15.34
N GLY A 377 -8.43 -22.73 14.26
CA GLY A 377 -9.14 -21.46 14.19
C GLY A 377 -8.24 -20.23 14.20
N ASN A 378 -6.95 -20.33 14.54
CA ASN A 378 -5.96 -19.26 14.39
C ASN A 378 -4.73 -19.80 13.66
N MET A 379 -4.00 -18.92 12.95
CA MET A 379 -2.73 -19.25 12.32
C MET A 379 -1.66 -19.47 13.42
N ASP A 380 -1.58 -20.70 13.91
CA ASP A 380 -0.72 -21.14 15.02
C ASP A 380 0.42 -22.02 14.52
N ILE A 381 1.45 -22.21 15.35
CA ILE A 381 2.54 -23.15 15.07
C ILE A 381 2.05 -24.58 15.32
N TRP A 382 2.19 -25.42 14.30
CA TRP A 382 2.02 -26.87 14.37
C TRP A 382 3.36 -27.54 14.15
N VAL A 383 3.61 -28.64 14.86
CA VAL A 383 4.82 -29.44 14.73
C VAL A 383 4.45 -30.86 14.34
N ARG A 384 5.05 -31.35 13.25
CA ARG A 384 4.91 -32.71 12.74
C ARG A 384 6.20 -33.49 12.95
N GLU A 385 6.11 -34.69 13.52
CA GLU A 385 7.19 -35.67 13.49
C GLU A 385 7.19 -36.37 12.13
N LEU A 386 8.31 -36.33 11.40
CA LEU A 386 8.35 -36.79 10.01
C LEU A 386 8.25 -38.31 9.88
N ALA A 387 8.83 -39.06 10.82
CA ALA A 387 8.85 -40.52 10.79
C ALA A 387 7.47 -41.13 11.09
N SER A 388 6.76 -40.60 12.09
CA SER A 388 5.46 -41.13 12.53
C SER A 388 4.28 -40.44 11.85
N GLY A 389 4.47 -39.20 11.38
CA GLY A 389 3.40 -38.34 10.88
C GLY A 389 2.51 -37.73 11.97
N ILE A 390 2.85 -37.90 13.25
CA ILE A 390 2.10 -37.32 14.37
C ILE A 390 2.25 -35.81 14.36
N GLU A 391 1.14 -35.10 14.55
CA GLU A 391 1.09 -33.63 14.58
C GLU A 391 0.56 -33.13 15.92
N VAL A 392 1.16 -32.03 16.40
CA VAL A 392 0.73 -31.34 17.63
C VAL A 392 0.62 -29.85 17.33
N GLN A 393 -0.49 -29.24 17.75
CA GLN A 393 -0.61 -27.79 17.83
C GLN A 393 0.28 -27.30 18.98
N LEU A 394 1.33 -26.56 18.67
CA LEU A 394 2.28 -26.06 19.66
C LEU A 394 1.78 -24.78 20.33
N THR A 395 1.11 -23.89 19.60
CA THR A 395 0.62 -22.59 20.13
C THR A 395 -0.89 -22.44 20.02
N ASP A 396 -1.46 -21.60 20.89
CA ASP A 396 -2.83 -21.07 20.80
C ASP A 396 -2.72 -19.56 21.11
N ALA A 397 -2.15 -18.81 20.17
CA ALA A 397 -1.66 -17.45 20.41
C ALA A 397 -2.78 -16.39 20.52
N GLY A 398 -3.99 -16.71 20.05
CA GLY A 398 -5.12 -15.77 19.97
C GLY A 398 -4.99 -14.71 18.87
N HIS A 399 -3.83 -14.63 18.21
CA HIS A 399 -3.52 -13.78 17.05
C HIS A 399 -2.72 -14.61 16.05
N ALA A 400 -2.58 -14.16 14.80
CA ALA A 400 -1.86 -14.95 13.80
C ALA A 400 -0.34 -14.82 13.93
N LEU A 401 0.33 -15.96 13.93
CA LEU A 401 1.77 -16.10 13.83
C LEU A 401 2.20 -16.30 12.37
N LYS A 402 3.44 -15.95 12.06
CA LYS A 402 4.04 -16.09 10.73
C LYS A 402 5.55 -16.36 10.84
N GLN A 403 6.15 -16.86 9.76
CA GLN A 403 7.61 -16.88 9.57
C GLN A 403 8.40 -17.49 10.75
N CYS A 404 8.22 -18.78 11.05
CA CYS A 404 8.92 -19.41 12.16
C CYS A 404 10.29 -20.00 11.78
N LYS A 405 11.22 -20.07 12.77
CA LYS A 405 12.54 -20.70 12.66
C LYS A 405 12.97 -21.31 13.98
N TRP A 406 13.44 -22.57 13.95
CA TRP A 406 13.99 -23.26 15.11
C TRP A 406 15.33 -22.67 15.57
N SER A 407 15.55 -22.62 16.87
CA SER A 407 16.87 -22.34 17.45
C SER A 407 17.86 -23.46 17.15
N PRO A 408 19.18 -23.21 17.13
CA PRO A 408 20.19 -24.22 16.82
C PRO A 408 20.17 -25.44 17.76
N ASP A 409 19.77 -25.24 19.02
CA ASP A 409 19.63 -26.30 20.02
C ASP A 409 18.30 -27.08 19.94
N GLY A 410 17.37 -26.64 19.09
CA GLY A 410 16.05 -27.26 18.90
C GLY A 410 15.09 -27.10 20.08
N MET A 411 15.42 -26.26 21.07
CA MET A 411 14.60 -26.04 22.27
C MET A 411 13.60 -24.90 22.11
N GLN A 412 13.81 -24.01 21.14
CA GLN A 412 12.98 -22.81 20.93
C GLN A 412 12.66 -22.63 19.45
N ILE A 413 11.62 -21.83 19.18
CA ILE A 413 11.23 -21.36 17.86
C ILE A 413 11.05 -19.85 17.92
N ALA A 414 11.74 -19.10 17.06
CA ALA A 414 11.48 -17.69 16.84
C ALA A 414 10.40 -17.55 15.75
N CYS A 415 9.45 -16.62 15.92
CA CYS A 415 8.42 -16.34 14.91
C CYS A 415 7.99 -14.87 14.96
N ALA A 416 7.49 -14.37 13.84
CA ALA A 416 6.84 -13.06 13.77
C ALA A 416 5.33 -13.21 13.99
N SER A 417 4.64 -12.12 14.35
CA SER A 417 3.19 -12.06 14.34
C SER A 417 2.66 -11.14 13.23
N GLN A 418 1.37 -11.28 12.94
CA GLN A 418 0.63 -10.41 12.02
C GLN A 418 0.76 -8.93 12.41
N ASP A 419 0.77 -8.65 13.72
CA ASP A 419 0.86 -7.30 14.27
C ASP A 419 2.29 -6.76 14.26
N GLY A 420 3.30 -7.56 13.90
CA GLY A 420 4.69 -7.13 13.75
C GLY A 420 5.58 -7.36 14.96
N PHE A 421 5.12 -8.10 15.98
CA PHE A 421 5.95 -8.53 17.11
C PHE A 421 6.79 -9.76 16.73
N ILE A 422 7.94 -9.94 17.41
CA ILE A 422 8.72 -11.18 17.36
C ILE A 422 8.59 -11.92 18.69
N TYR A 423 8.30 -13.22 18.63
CA TYR A 423 8.16 -14.11 19.77
C TYR A 423 9.21 -15.21 19.74
N ARG A 424 9.66 -15.63 20.93
CA ARG A 424 10.29 -16.92 21.17
C ARG A 424 9.27 -17.87 21.78
N VAL A 425 9.23 -19.09 21.26
CA VAL A 425 8.29 -20.13 21.67
C VAL A 425 9.08 -21.34 22.13
N ASP A 426 8.79 -21.83 23.33
CA ASP A 426 9.37 -23.07 23.81
C ASP A 426 8.85 -24.26 23.01
N ALA A 427 9.76 -25.04 22.43
CA ALA A 427 9.41 -26.06 21.44
C ALA A 427 8.73 -27.31 22.03
N VAL A 428 8.56 -27.39 23.36
CA VAL A 428 7.92 -28.51 24.05
C VAL A 428 6.61 -28.06 24.69
N SER A 429 6.65 -26.99 25.48
CA SER A 429 5.48 -26.48 26.21
C SER A 429 4.60 -25.56 25.37
N GLY A 430 5.12 -24.99 24.29
CA GLY A 430 4.42 -23.99 23.50
C GLY A 430 4.35 -22.61 24.17
N SER A 431 5.01 -22.43 25.31
CA SER A 431 5.00 -21.15 26.02
C SER A 431 5.68 -20.05 25.18
N MET A 432 5.01 -18.91 25.06
CA MET A 432 5.46 -17.80 24.23
C MET A 432 6.00 -16.66 25.09
N ARG A 433 7.17 -16.13 24.70
CA ARG A 433 7.76 -14.90 25.24
C ARG A 433 7.91 -13.90 24.10
N ARG A 434 7.37 -12.69 24.29
CA ARG A 434 7.63 -11.58 23.37
C ARG A 434 9.10 -11.18 23.48
N GLU A 435 9.81 -11.21 22.35
CA GLU A 435 11.23 -10.91 22.27
C GLU A 435 11.50 -9.51 21.75
N LEU A 436 10.82 -9.10 20.68
CA LEU A 436 10.89 -7.75 20.15
C LEU A 436 9.53 -7.05 20.24
N HIS A 437 9.60 -5.73 20.46
CA HIS A 437 8.47 -4.85 20.27
C HIS A 437 8.03 -4.84 18.81
N GLN A 438 6.88 -4.20 18.57
CA GLN A 438 6.27 -4.13 17.25
C GLN A 438 7.24 -3.49 16.26
N THR A 439 7.43 -4.15 15.12
CA THR A 439 8.12 -3.61 13.95
C THR A 439 7.11 -3.43 12.82
N VAL A 440 7.37 -2.54 11.87
CA VAL A 440 6.51 -2.36 10.69
C VAL A 440 6.71 -3.54 9.72
N TRP A 441 6.01 -4.64 10.02
CA TRP A 441 6.01 -5.91 9.27
C TRP A 441 7.42 -6.34 8.83
N SER A 442 8.19 -6.85 9.79
CA SER A 442 9.51 -7.40 9.55
C SER A 442 9.50 -8.71 8.77
N GLY A 443 10.69 -9.11 8.34
CA GLY A 443 10.97 -10.42 7.77
C GLY A 443 11.09 -11.54 8.79
N ARG A 444 11.30 -12.75 8.26
CA ARG A 444 11.50 -13.97 9.05
C ARG A 444 12.74 -13.83 9.95
N PRO A 445 12.61 -14.03 11.28
CA PRO A 445 13.76 -14.09 12.17
C PRO A 445 14.59 -15.36 11.90
N ASP A 446 15.91 -15.22 11.96
CA ASP A 446 16.87 -16.34 11.90
C ASP A 446 17.89 -16.24 13.04
N TRP A 447 18.44 -17.37 13.47
CA TRP A 447 19.27 -17.47 14.67
C TRP A 447 20.75 -17.46 14.35
N SER A 448 21.57 -16.81 15.19
CA SER A 448 23.01 -17.04 15.14
C SER A 448 23.35 -18.49 15.49
N PRO A 449 24.48 -19.04 14.99
CA PRO A 449 24.87 -20.42 15.27
C PRO A 449 25.03 -20.75 16.76
N ASP A 450 25.37 -19.76 17.59
CA ASP A 450 25.47 -19.89 19.05
C ASP A 450 24.14 -19.69 19.79
N GLY A 451 23.05 -19.36 19.08
CA GLY A 451 21.74 -19.12 19.63
C GLY A 451 21.60 -17.83 20.45
N MET A 452 22.59 -16.92 20.39
CA MET A 452 22.62 -15.71 21.22
C MET A 452 22.02 -14.47 20.54
N TYR A 453 21.83 -14.50 19.22
CA TYR A 453 21.32 -13.39 18.43
C TYR A 453 20.18 -13.83 17.49
N LEU A 454 19.32 -12.88 17.18
CA LEU A 454 18.36 -12.96 16.08
C LEU A 454 18.73 -11.93 15.00
N VAL A 455 18.51 -12.29 13.74
CA VAL A 455 18.59 -11.37 12.60
C VAL A 455 17.28 -11.39 11.82
N LEU A 456 16.85 -10.22 11.32
CA LEU A 456 15.68 -10.10 10.46
C LEU A 456 15.81 -8.90 9.51
N ALA A 457 15.05 -8.91 8.42
CA ALA A 457 14.88 -7.74 7.56
C ALA A 457 13.86 -6.80 8.19
N ALA A 458 14.18 -5.52 8.33
CA ALA A 458 13.28 -4.52 8.91
C ALA A 458 13.38 -3.21 8.14
N VAL A 459 12.28 -2.45 8.09
CA VAL A 459 12.33 -1.10 7.53
C VAL A 459 13.09 -0.18 8.48
N ARG A 460 13.95 0.67 7.90
CA ARG A 460 14.62 1.79 8.54
C ARG A 460 14.17 3.09 7.86
N PRO A 461 13.18 3.81 8.42
CA PRO A 461 12.74 5.10 7.89
C PRO A 461 13.86 6.15 7.90
N TYR A 462 13.79 7.09 6.96
CA TYR A 462 14.71 8.24 6.92
C TYR A 462 14.26 9.41 7.80
N SER A 463 12.95 9.52 8.07
CA SER A 463 12.34 10.62 8.81
C SER A 463 10.97 10.21 9.36
N ALA A 464 10.43 10.96 10.33
CA ALA A 464 9.03 10.82 10.75
C ALA A 464 8.07 11.54 9.78
N ARG A 465 8.54 12.47 8.93
CA ARG A 465 7.70 13.16 7.94
C ARG A 465 7.24 12.26 6.80
N PHE A 466 8.13 11.41 6.29
CA PHE A 466 7.86 10.41 5.24
C PHE A 466 8.30 9.04 5.72
N ARG A 467 7.39 8.07 5.66
CA ARG A 467 7.58 6.74 6.23
C ARG A 467 8.52 5.84 5.41
N GLU A 468 8.67 6.12 4.12
CA GLU A 468 9.51 5.35 3.21
C GLU A 468 10.97 5.35 3.68
N GLY A 469 11.56 4.15 3.68
CA GLY A 469 12.87 3.89 4.23
C GLY A 469 13.63 2.84 3.44
N ARG A 470 14.61 2.21 4.06
CA ARG A 470 15.33 1.06 3.47
C ARG A 470 14.94 -0.23 4.15
N ASN A 471 14.88 -1.30 3.37
CA ASN A 471 14.93 -2.65 3.92
C ASN A 471 16.37 -2.91 4.39
N ALA A 472 16.55 -2.90 5.71
CA ALA A 472 17.84 -3.02 6.38
C ALA A 472 17.93 -4.32 7.18
N ILE A 473 19.14 -4.66 7.64
CA ILE A 473 19.43 -5.80 8.51
C ILE A 473 19.27 -5.32 9.96
N LEU A 474 18.39 -5.95 10.74
CA LEU A 474 18.28 -5.73 12.18
C LEU A 474 18.84 -6.93 12.93
N ILE A 475 19.85 -6.69 13.76
CA ILE A 475 20.46 -7.68 14.67
C ILE A 475 20.00 -7.39 16.10
N HIS A 476 19.52 -8.42 16.78
CA HIS A 476 19.06 -8.38 18.17
C HIS A 476 19.87 -9.34 19.03
N GLU A 477 20.52 -8.83 20.07
CA GLU A 477 21.26 -9.61 21.06
C GLU A 477 20.33 -10.03 22.21
N LEU A 478 20.06 -11.33 22.34
CA LEU A 478 19.01 -11.85 23.23
C LEU A 478 19.28 -11.62 24.72
N ALA A 479 20.55 -11.62 25.13
CA ALA A 479 20.92 -11.49 26.53
C ALA A 479 20.80 -10.05 27.04
N SER A 480 21.18 -9.06 26.22
CA SER A 480 21.20 -7.65 26.58
C SER A 480 19.95 -6.89 26.10
N GLY A 481 19.21 -7.45 25.15
CA GLY A 481 18.13 -6.76 24.45
C GLY A 481 18.61 -5.69 23.45
N ARG A 482 19.91 -5.64 23.13
CA ARG A 482 20.50 -4.62 22.26
C ARG A 482 20.09 -4.84 20.81
N LEU A 483 19.64 -3.74 20.18
CA LEU A 483 19.21 -3.70 18.78
C LEU A 483 20.16 -2.86 17.91
N GLN A 484 20.57 -3.39 16.76
CA GLN A 484 21.46 -2.72 15.82
C GLN A 484 20.97 -2.86 14.38
N TYR A 485 20.73 -1.72 13.73
CA TYR A 485 20.42 -1.65 12.31
C TYR A 485 21.69 -1.50 11.48
N HIS A 486 21.77 -2.26 10.39
CA HIS A 486 22.86 -2.22 9.42
C HIS A 486 22.30 -2.11 8.00
N ASP A 487 22.86 -1.20 7.21
CA ASP A 487 22.61 -1.18 5.78
C ASP A 487 23.28 -2.41 5.14
N PRO A 488 22.66 -3.07 4.16
CA PRO A 488 23.18 -4.31 3.59
C PRO A 488 24.46 -4.11 2.75
N SER A 489 24.71 -2.88 2.32
CA SER A 489 25.82 -2.48 1.45
C SER A 489 26.23 -1.05 1.78
N PRO A 490 27.53 -0.69 1.66
CA PRO A 490 27.97 0.70 1.77
C PRO A 490 27.62 1.52 0.52
N THR A 491 27.19 0.86 -0.56
CA THR A 491 26.82 1.55 -1.81
C THR A 491 25.51 2.26 -1.61
N ALA A 492 25.49 3.52 -2.06
CA ALA A 492 24.34 4.34 -1.88
C ALA A 492 23.09 3.80 -2.59
N GLY A 493 21.95 3.74 -1.90
CA GLY A 493 20.66 3.30 -2.45
C GLY A 493 20.43 1.78 -2.44
N ASP A 494 21.40 0.98 -2.02
CA ASP A 494 21.22 -0.46 -1.87
C ASP A 494 20.34 -0.77 -0.64
N ALA A 495 19.39 -1.70 -0.82
CA ALA A 495 18.51 -2.21 0.20
C ALA A 495 18.28 -3.71 -0.04
N LEU A 496 17.92 -4.44 1.02
CA LEU A 496 17.45 -5.82 0.87
C LEU A 496 16.20 -5.81 -0.03
N ASP A 497 15.98 -6.84 -0.84
CA ASP A 497 14.85 -6.82 -1.79
C ASP A 497 13.49 -6.78 -1.06
N VAL A 498 12.97 -7.92 -0.62
CA VAL A 498 11.61 -8.02 -0.03
C VAL A 498 11.74 -8.64 1.36
N ARG A 499 11.04 -8.10 2.36
CA ARG A 499 11.25 -8.52 3.77
C ARG A 499 10.68 -9.90 4.07
N ASN A 500 9.65 -10.35 3.37
CA ASN A 500 8.87 -11.53 3.77
C ASN A 500 9.64 -12.88 3.78
N ALA A 501 10.51 -13.18 2.81
CA ALA A 501 11.11 -14.52 2.68
C ALA A 501 12.57 -14.55 2.20
N ASN A 502 13.17 -13.39 1.89
CA ASN A 502 14.44 -13.33 1.16
C ASN A 502 15.68 -13.14 2.06
N GLY A 503 15.53 -13.51 3.33
CA GLY A 503 16.56 -13.32 4.35
C GLY A 503 16.49 -11.94 5.01
N PRO A 504 17.54 -11.56 5.77
CA PRO A 504 18.80 -12.28 5.95
C PRO A 504 18.66 -13.62 6.69
N ILE A 505 19.54 -14.57 6.39
CA ILE A 505 19.74 -15.83 7.16
C ILE A 505 21.21 -15.98 7.55
N TRP A 506 21.45 -16.66 8.67
CA TRP A 506 22.78 -16.97 9.16
C TRP A 506 23.38 -18.19 8.47
N LEU A 507 24.69 -18.12 8.25
CA LEU A 507 25.49 -19.25 7.82
C LEU A 507 26.65 -19.45 8.79
N GLY A 508 26.64 -20.58 9.50
CA GLY A 508 27.75 -21.01 10.35
C GLY A 508 28.68 -21.95 9.59
N GLY A 509 30.00 -21.86 9.83
CA GLY A 509 30.98 -22.79 9.26
C GLY A 509 32.42 -22.29 9.34
N ALA A 510 33.33 -23.18 9.72
CA ALA A 510 34.77 -22.97 9.58
C ALA A 510 35.20 -23.24 8.13
N ASP A 511 36.07 -22.40 7.57
CA ASP A 511 36.80 -22.82 6.38
C ASP A 511 37.76 -23.99 6.72
N ALA A 512 38.32 -24.64 5.70
CA ALA A 512 39.23 -25.78 5.86
C ALA A 512 40.52 -25.47 6.68
N ASN A 513 40.73 -24.20 7.06
CA ASN A 513 41.87 -23.71 7.83
C ASN A 513 41.50 -23.30 9.28
N GLY A 514 40.27 -23.56 9.72
CA GLY A 514 39.86 -23.30 11.09
C GLY A 514 39.59 -21.82 11.41
N VAL A 515 39.40 -20.97 10.40
CA VAL A 515 38.92 -19.58 10.59
C VAL A 515 37.57 -19.44 9.91
N GLY A 516 36.50 -19.71 10.66
CA GLY A 516 35.12 -19.52 10.20
C GLY A 516 34.65 -18.09 10.37
N ALA A 517 34.76 -17.27 9.32
CA ALA A 517 34.01 -16.02 9.28
C ALA A 517 32.53 -16.34 9.04
N SER A 518 31.75 -16.30 10.13
CA SER A 518 30.29 -16.24 10.13
C SER A 518 29.81 -15.23 9.08
N ARG A 519 28.71 -15.50 8.38
CA ARG A 519 28.20 -14.62 7.33
C ARG A 519 26.68 -14.60 7.30
N LEU A 520 26.11 -13.50 6.82
CA LEU A 520 24.70 -13.42 6.48
C LEU A 520 24.51 -13.64 4.98
N LEU A 521 23.44 -14.35 4.61
CA LEU A 521 22.97 -14.45 3.24
C LEU A 521 21.65 -13.71 3.10
N PHE A 522 21.47 -12.98 2.00
CA PHE A 522 20.24 -12.25 1.68
C PHE A 522 20.13 -11.99 0.18
N THR A 523 18.97 -11.52 -0.26
CA THR A 523 18.80 -11.04 -1.63
C THR A 523 18.84 -9.51 -1.70
N MET A 524 19.53 -9.01 -2.72
CA MET A 524 19.66 -7.60 -3.03
C MET A 524 19.86 -7.47 -4.54
N ARG A 525 19.23 -6.47 -5.18
CA ARG A 525 19.28 -6.29 -6.64
C ARG A 525 18.71 -7.48 -7.42
N GLY A 526 17.84 -8.26 -6.78
CA GLY A 526 17.24 -9.48 -7.30
C GLY A 526 18.12 -10.72 -7.28
N THR A 527 19.33 -10.68 -6.72
CA THR A 527 20.30 -11.81 -6.71
C THR A 527 20.77 -12.14 -5.30
N LEU A 528 21.48 -13.25 -5.14
CA LEU A 528 21.99 -13.72 -3.83
C LEU A 528 23.31 -13.05 -3.45
N TRP A 529 23.42 -12.59 -2.21
CA TRP A 529 24.60 -11.94 -1.64
C TRP A 529 25.01 -12.54 -0.30
N SER A 530 26.30 -12.38 0.03
CA SER A 530 26.92 -12.82 1.28
C SER A 530 27.61 -11.65 1.97
N LEU A 531 27.34 -11.44 3.26
CA LEU A 531 27.96 -10.38 4.08
C LEU A 531 28.78 -10.99 5.22
N PRO A 532 30.12 -10.81 5.23
CA PRO A 532 30.97 -11.31 6.31
C PRO A 532 30.69 -10.65 7.66
N LEU A 533 30.78 -11.45 8.72
CA LEU A 533 30.61 -11.03 10.11
C LEU A 533 31.91 -11.22 10.92
N ASP A 534 32.06 -10.41 11.97
CA ASP A 534 33.11 -10.58 12.97
C ASP A 534 32.73 -11.61 14.05
N ALA A 535 33.60 -11.79 15.05
CA ALA A 535 33.37 -12.70 16.18
C ALA A 535 32.21 -12.29 17.11
N HIS A 536 31.71 -11.06 16.97
CA HIS A 536 30.55 -10.54 17.67
C HIS A 536 29.30 -10.54 16.80
N HIS A 537 29.33 -11.27 15.68
CA HIS A 537 28.21 -11.42 14.76
C HIS A 537 27.80 -10.12 14.07
N MET A 538 28.72 -9.15 13.96
CA MET A 538 28.46 -7.85 13.34
C MET A 538 29.06 -7.77 11.93
N PRO A 539 28.39 -7.11 10.97
CA PRO A 539 28.94 -6.85 9.64
C PRO A 539 30.32 -6.17 9.70
N CYS A 540 31.32 -6.79 9.08
CA CYS A 540 32.72 -6.35 9.18
C CYS A 540 33.40 -6.05 7.84
N ALA A 541 32.71 -6.33 6.72
CA ALA A 541 33.20 -6.08 5.36
C ALA A 541 32.04 -5.75 4.41
N ALA A 542 32.35 -5.37 3.17
CA ALA A 542 31.36 -5.18 2.12
C ALA A 542 30.71 -6.52 1.70
N PRO A 543 29.42 -6.52 1.27
CA PRO A 543 28.77 -7.72 0.78
C PRO A 543 29.37 -8.18 -0.55
N LEU A 544 29.33 -9.49 -0.80
CA LEU A 544 29.84 -10.15 -2.00
C LEU A 544 28.68 -10.81 -2.76
N PRO A 545 28.54 -10.60 -4.08
CA PRO A 545 27.56 -11.32 -4.87
C PRO A 545 27.96 -12.79 -4.99
N LEU A 546 27.00 -13.70 -4.90
CA LEU A 546 27.22 -15.14 -5.05
C LEU A 546 26.81 -15.66 -6.45
N GLY A 547 26.26 -14.78 -7.29
CA GLY A 547 25.84 -15.08 -8.66
C GLY A 547 25.01 -13.94 -9.25
N ASP A 548 24.64 -14.10 -10.52
CA ASP A 548 23.77 -13.18 -11.27
C ASP A 548 22.35 -13.74 -11.48
N GLU A 549 22.12 -15.01 -11.12
CA GLU A 549 20.82 -15.66 -11.16
C GLU A 549 19.86 -15.03 -10.12
N THR A 550 18.59 -14.91 -10.51
CA THR A 550 17.54 -14.43 -9.60
C THR A 550 17.38 -15.36 -8.39
N ALA A 551 17.20 -14.78 -7.20
CA ALA A 551 17.06 -15.56 -5.97
C ALA A 551 15.94 -15.00 -5.07
N ASP A 552 15.16 -15.92 -4.46
CA ASP A 552 14.18 -15.65 -3.41
C ASP A 552 14.06 -16.86 -2.47
N ALA A 553 13.34 -16.70 -1.36
CA ALA A 553 13.01 -17.78 -0.42
C ALA A 553 14.24 -18.61 0.00
N ILE A 554 15.26 -17.92 0.51
CA ILE A 554 16.56 -18.53 0.80
C ILE A 554 16.52 -19.46 2.04
N SER A 555 17.25 -20.56 1.96
CA SER A 555 17.44 -21.53 3.06
C SER A 555 18.82 -22.19 2.94
N ALA A 556 19.39 -22.65 4.05
CA ALA A 556 20.70 -23.31 4.06
C ALA A 556 20.69 -24.61 4.88
N SER A 557 21.64 -25.51 4.58
CA SER A 557 21.94 -26.71 5.37
C SER A 557 22.66 -26.35 6.68
N ALA A 558 22.65 -27.25 7.65
CA ALA A 558 23.22 -26.99 8.97
C ALA A 558 24.75 -26.84 8.97
N ASP A 559 25.44 -27.46 8.00
CA ASP A 559 26.89 -27.32 7.80
C ASP A 559 27.27 -25.99 7.11
N GLY A 560 26.28 -25.20 6.70
CA GLY A 560 26.49 -23.95 5.98
C GLY A 560 27.10 -24.12 4.59
N ARG A 561 27.12 -25.33 4.01
CA ARG A 561 27.69 -25.58 2.69
C ARG A 561 26.70 -25.36 1.57
N HIS A 562 25.47 -25.86 1.73
CA HIS A 562 24.47 -25.87 0.67
C HIS A 562 23.42 -24.79 0.93
N VAL A 563 23.17 -23.97 -0.09
CA VAL A 563 22.18 -22.90 -0.06
C VAL A 563 21.12 -23.18 -1.12
N MET A 564 19.88 -23.29 -0.69
CA MET A 564 18.74 -23.40 -1.58
C MET A 564 18.08 -22.03 -1.76
N PHE A 565 17.63 -21.75 -2.99
CA PHE A 565 16.84 -20.58 -3.32
C PHE A 565 15.89 -20.88 -4.49
N LEU A 566 14.84 -20.07 -4.61
CA LEU A 566 13.97 -20.07 -5.79
C LEU A 566 14.51 -19.11 -6.84
N SER A 567 14.56 -19.57 -8.09
CA SER A 567 14.87 -18.78 -9.27
C SER A 567 13.79 -19.01 -10.32
N ASN A 568 12.84 -18.08 -10.43
CA ASN A 568 11.80 -18.09 -11.45
C ASN A 568 11.04 -19.45 -11.52
N ALA A 569 10.55 -19.90 -10.37
CA ALA A 569 9.86 -21.18 -10.12
C ALA A 569 10.74 -22.45 -10.16
N ARG A 570 12.06 -22.31 -10.27
CA ARG A 570 13.00 -23.44 -10.15
C ARG A 570 13.63 -23.46 -8.78
N LEU A 571 13.70 -24.65 -8.18
CA LEU A 571 14.50 -24.88 -6.97
C LEU A 571 15.97 -25.00 -7.38
N ARG A 572 16.81 -24.14 -6.82
CA ARG A 572 18.24 -24.08 -7.09
C ARG A 572 19.02 -24.44 -5.84
N LEU A 573 20.10 -25.19 -5.99
CA LEU A 573 21.00 -25.59 -4.91
C LEU A 573 22.42 -25.14 -5.26
N LEU A 574 22.93 -24.20 -4.49
CA LEU A 574 24.30 -23.69 -4.55
C LEU A 574 25.16 -24.45 -3.55
N ASP A 575 26.27 -25.02 -4.01
CA ASP A 575 27.36 -25.51 -3.17
C ASP A 575 28.41 -24.39 -3.00
N LEU A 576 28.59 -23.90 -1.77
CA LEU A 576 29.52 -22.81 -1.47
C LEU A 576 30.99 -23.23 -1.52
N THR A 577 31.31 -24.53 -1.59
CA THR A 577 32.70 -25.01 -1.66
C THR A 577 33.34 -24.75 -3.03
N ASP A 578 32.57 -24.88 -4.10
CA ASP A 578 33.04 -24.70 -5.48
C ASP A 578 32.21 -23.68 -6.29
N GLY A 579 31.13 -23.15 -5.71
CA GLY A 579 30.25 -22.17 -6.34
C GLY A 579 29.29 -22.78 -7.35
N THR A 580 29.15 -24.11 -7.41
CA THR A 580 28.28 -24.77 -8.39
C THR A 580 26.81 -24.57 -8.04
N VAL A 581 26.01 -24.19 -9.04
CA VAL A 581 24.55 -24.08 -8.92
C VAL A 581 23.92 -25.18 -9.75
N SER A 582 23.10 -26.02 -9.11
CA SER A 582 22.34 -27.10 -9.74
C SER A 582 20.84 -26.89 -9.54
N GLU A 583 20.04 -27.43 -10.47
CA GLU A 583 18.59 -27.48 -10.31
C GLU A 583 18.20 -28.71 -9.47
N VAL A 584 17.26 -28.54 -8.54
CA VAL A 584 16.59 -29.64 -7.85
C VAL A 584 15.30 -29.93 -8.61
N PRO A 585 15.23 -31.03 -9.38
CA PRO A 585 14.06 -31.32 -10.22
C PRO A 585 12.79 -31.53 -9.38
N LEU A 586 11.66 -31.06 -9.89
CA LEU A 586 10.34 -31.23 -9.28
C LEU A 586 9.31 -31.59 -10.34
N ASP A 587 8.72 -32.78 -10.21
CA ASP A 587 7.63 -33.27 -11.05
C ASP A 587 6.30 -33.17 -10.29
N LEU A 588 5.82 -31.93 -10.12
CA LEU A 588 4.51 -31.65 -9.54
C LEU A 588 3.65 -30.90 -10.57
N THR A 589 2.45 -31.40 -10.81
CA THR A 589 1.53 -30.85 -11.81
C THR A 589 0.13 -30.63 -11.24
N TRP A 590 -0.61 -29.73 -11.87
CA TRP A 590 -2.01 -29.46 -11.58
C TRP A 590 -2.78 -29.27 -12.89
N THR A 591 -4.09 -29.48 -12.85
CA THR A 591 -4.98 -29.25 -14.01
C THR A 591 -6.08 -28.31 -13.55
N PRO A 592 -6.45 -27.28 -14.34
CA PRO A 592 -7.63 -26.48 -14.06
C PRO A 592 -8.86 -27.34 -13.80
N HIS A 593 -9.52 -27.10 -12.67
CA HIS A 593 -10.77 -27.73 -12.28
C HIS A 593 -11.94 -26.93 -12.83
N SER A 594 -12.93 -27.63 -13.38
CA SER A 594 -14.18 -27.03 -13.84
C SER A 594 -15.34 -27.90 -13.37
N ALA A 595 -16.47 -27.27 -13.02
CA ALA A 595 -17.67 -28.01 -12.69
C ALA A 595 -18.08 -28.92 -13.87
N SER A 596 -18.22 -30.22 -13.59
CA SER A 596 -18.61 -31.21 -14.60
C SER A 596 -20.14 -31.29 -14.74
N GLY A 597 -20.59 -31.62 -15.94
CA GLY A 597 -22.02 -31.78 -16.25
C GLY A 597 -22.76 -30.46 -16.49
N ARG A 598 -24.08 -30.59 -16.65
CA ARG A 598 -24.98 -29.47 -16.96
C ARG A 598 -25.68 -29.00 -15.70
N THR A 599 -25.62 -27.70 -15.43
CA THR A 599 -26.37 -27.05 -14.35
C THR A 599 -27.37 -26.06 -14.92
N VAL A 600 -28.62 -26.11 -14.48
CA VAL A 600 -29.66 -25.14 -14.85
C VAL A 600 -30.07 -24.36 -13.61
N VAL A 601 -29.85 -23.05 -13.65
CA VAL A 601 -30.26 -22.11 -12.61
C VAL A 601 -31.57 -21.46 -13.02
N ARG A 602 -32.62 -21.63 -12.21
CA ARG A 602 -33.91 -20.97 -12.41
C ARG A 602 -33.98 -19.69 -11.60
N ALA A 603 -33.64 -18.57 -12.22
CA ALA A 603 -33.55 -17.26 -11.57
C ALA A 603 -34.91 -16.57 -11.51
N GLY A 604 -35.33 -16.12 -10.33
CA GLY A 604 -36.53 -15.30 -10.18
C GLY A 604 -36.36 -13.95 -10.87
N LYS A 605 -35.18 -13.35 -10.67
CA LYS A 605 -34.73 -12.14 -11.35
C LYS A 605 -33.28 -12.33 -11.82
N LEU A 606 -32.92 -11.79 -12.97
CA LEU A 606 -31.58 -11.85 -13.56
C LEU A 606 -31.13 -10.45 -13.96
N TRP A 607 -30.04 -9.97 -13.37
CA TRP A 607 -29.31 -8.81 -13.87
C TRP A 607 -28.03 -9.29 -14.56
N ASP A 608 -27.78 -8.83 -15.78
CA ASP A 608 -26.69 -9.35 -16.62
C ASP A 608 -25.33 -8.67 -16.38
N GLY A 609 -25.30 -7.66 -15.51
CA GLY A 609 -24.11 -6.84 -15.25
C GLY A 609 -23.99 -5.60 -16.14
N VAL A 610 -24.86 -5.45 -17.15
CA VAL A 610 -24.74 -4.43 -18.19
C VAL A 610 -26.00 -3.60 -18.34
N ALA A 611 -27.20 -4.18 -18.35
CA ALA A 611 -28.45 -3.46 -18.58
C ALA A 611 -28.85 -2.58 -17.39
N ASP A 612 -29.65 -1.52 -17.64
CA ASP A 612 -30.24 -0.70 -16.57
C ASP A 612 -31.42 -1.37 -15.86
N HIS A 613 -31.84 -2.55 -16.33
CA HIS A 613 -32.96 -3.31 -15.81
C HIS A 613 -32.60 -4.78 -15.72
N SER A 614 -33.42 -5.55 -15.00
CA SER A 614 -33.28 -7.00 -14.91
C SER A 614 -34.42 -7.70 -15.63
N LEU A 615 -34.19 -8.96 -15.95
CA LEU A 615 -35.16 -9.88 -16.51
C LEU A 615 -35.79 -10.73 -15.40
N ASN A 616 -37.00 -11.23 -15.62
CA ASN A 616 -37.71 -12.07 -14.64
C ASN A 616 -37.88 -13.48 -15.19
N ASP A 617 -37.89 -14.46 -14.29
CA ASP A 617 -38.16 -15.88 -14.58
C ASP A 617 -37.30 -16.41 -15.73
N MET A 618 -35.99 -16.49 -15.48
CA MET A 618 -34.98 -16.85 -16.47
C MET A 618 -34.29 -18.16 -16.11
N ASP A 619 -34.05 -19.01 -17.11
CA ASP A 619 -33.16 -20.17 -16.99
C ASP A 619 -31.76 -19.83 -17.50
N ILE A 620 -30.74 -20.08 -16.68
CA ILE A 620 -29.32 -19.97 -17.03
C ILE A 620 -28.75 -21.39 -17.09
N VAL A 621 -28.22 -21.78 -18.25
CA VAL A 621 -27.57 -23.07 -18.44
C VAL A 621 -26.06 -22.88 -18.31
N VAL A 622 -25.44 -23.65 -17.41
CA VAL A 622 -24.00 -23.66 -17.16
C VAL A 622 -23.42 -25.03 -17.48
N GLU A 623 -22.36 -25.07 -18.28
CA GLU A 623 -21.61 -26.29 -18.59
C GLU A 623 -20.10 -25.99 -18.58
N HIS A 624 -19.30 -26.89 -18.01
CA HIS A 624 -17.83 -26.76 -17.94
C HIS A 624 -17.35 -25.43 -17.34
N GLY A 625 -18.14 -24.84 -16.43
CA GLY A 625 -17.84 -23.56 -15.79
C GLY A 625 -18.20 -22.31 -16.58
N HIS A 626 -18.99 -22.42 -17.66
CA HIS A 626 -19.41 -21.28 -18.51
C HIS A 626 -20.90 -21.25 -18.72
N ILE A 627 -21.42 -20.06 -18.96
CA ILE A 627 -22.81 -19.86 -19.33
C ILE A 627 -22.97 -20.25 -20.81
N VAL A 628 -23.79 -21.27 -21.08
CA VAL A 628 -24.10 -21.75 -22.44
C VAL A 628 -25.29 -21.00 -23.03
N SER A 629 -26.34 -20.78 -22.25
CA SER A 629 -27.54 -20.08 -22.70
C SER A 629 -28.26 -19.39 -21.54
N ILE A 630 -28.97 -18.30 -21.86
CA ILE A 630 -29.90 -17.61 -20.97
C ILE A 630 -31.20 -17.42 -21.74
N ALA A 631 -32.32 -17.89 -21.19
CA ALA A 631 -33.64 -17.79 -21.84
C ALA A 631 -34.76 -17.64 -20.80
N PRO A 632 -35.93 -17.08 -21.17
CA PRO A 632 -37.11 -17.12 -20.31
C PRO A 632 -37.45 -18.55 -19.91
N HIS A 633 -37.83 -18.75 -18.67
CA HIS A 633 -38.21 -20.07 -18.15
C HIS A 633 -39.45 -20.59 -18.91
N ASP A 634 -39.33 -21.78 -19.50
CA ASP A 634 -40.45 -22.48 -20.12
C ASP A 634 -40.93 -23.61 -19.20
N PRO A 635 -42.07 -23.45 -18.49
CA PRO A 635 -42.60 -24.51 -17.64
C PRO A 635 -43.17 -25.69 -18.44
N THR A 636 -43.16 -25.65 -19.77
CA THR A 636 -43.64 -26.69 -20.68
C THR A 636 -42.53 -27.47 -21.38
N ASP A 637 -41.27 -27.03 -21.27
CA ASP A 637 -40.14 -27.72 -21.91
C ASP A 637 -39.88 -29.09 -21.24
N ALA A 638 -40.22 -30.15 -21.98
CA ALA A 638 -40.04 -31.53 -21.56
C ALA A 638 -38.56 -31.97 -21.58
N ALA A 639 -37.70 -31.28 -22.35
CA ALA A 639 -36.29 -31.64 -22.51
C ALA A 639 -35.48 -31.35 -21.23
N ASP A 640 -35.77 -30.24 -20.53
CA ASP A 640 -35.13 -29.93 -19.25
C ASP A 640 -35.69 -30.81 -18.12
N ARG A 641 -37.01 -30.98 -18.00
CA ARG A 641 -37.60 -31.83 -16.94
C ARG A 641 -37.18 -33.30 -16.98
N GLN A 642 -36.60 -33.78 -18.08
CA GLN A 642 -36.20 -35.18 -18.29
C GLN A 642 -34.71 -35.38 -18.52
N ASN A 643 -33.84 -34.38 -18.24
CA ASN A 643 -32.40 -34.64 -18.22
C ASN A 643 -31.98 -35.11 -16.80
N PRO A 644 -31.93 -36.43 -16.51
CA PRO A 644 -31.60 -36.92 -15.17
C PRO A 644 -30.16 -36.62 -14.76
N THR A 645 -29.29 -36.19 -15.69
CA THR A 645 -27.89 -35.86 -15.40
C THR A 645 -27.66 -34.37 -15.18
N ALA A 646 -28.68 -33.52 -15.36
CA ALA A 646 -28.57 -32.08 -15.09
C ALA A 646 -28.84 -31.75 -13.61
N ARG A 647 -28.01 -30.87 -13.04
CA ARG A 647 -28.23 -30.29 -11.70
C ARG A 647 -29.16 -29.08 -11.82
N TYR A 648 -30.23 -29.05 -11.03
CA TYR A 648 -31.15 -27.92 -10.98
C TYR A 648 -30.92 -27.08 -9.71
N ILE A 649 -30.78 -25.77 -9.88
CA ILE A 649 -30.70 -24.79 -8.78
C ILE A 649 -31.98 -23.95 -8.83
N ASP A 650 -32.78 -24.02 -7.77
CA ASP A 650 -33.97 -23.19 -7.62
C ASP A 650 -33.60 -21.85 -6.99
N ALA A 651 -33.53 -20.80 -7.83
CA ALA A 651 -33.21 -19.44 -7.44
C ALA A 651 -34.40 -18.49 -7.70
N ARG A 652 -35.63 -19.01 -7.73
CA ARG A 652 -36.85 -18.21 -8.00
C ARG A 652 -37.12 -17.13 -6.95
N ALA A 653 -36.57 -17.29 -5.75
CA ALA A 653 -36.65 -16.31 -4.67
C ALA A 653 -35.53 -15.24 -4.72
N TYR A 654 -34.58 -15.35 -5.64
CA TYR A 654 -33.35 -14.56 -5.65
C TYR A 654 -33.21 -13.72 -6.91
N THR A 655 -32.46 -12.62 -6.76
CA THR A 655 -31.84 -11.93 -7.89
C THR A 655 -30.49 -12.60 -8.17
N VAL A 656 -30.29 -13.01 -9.41
CA VAL A 656 -29.05 -13.61 -9.91
C VAL A 656 -28.28 -12.56 -10.70
N MET A 657 -27.02 -12.34 -10.35
CA MET A 657 -26.17 -11.30 -10.93
C MET A 657 -24.72 -11.80 -11.13
N PRO A 658 -23.87 -11.14 -11.96
CA PRO A 658 -22.46 -11.46 -12.00
C PRO A 658 -21.83 -11.27 -10.62
N GLY A 659 -20.81 -12.07 -10.31
CA GLY A 659 -20.07 -11.90 -9.08
C GLY A 659 -19.28 -10.59 -9.03
N LEU A 660 -19.12 -10.07 -7.81
CA LEU A 660 -18.38 -8.85 -7.55
C LEU A 660 -16.87 -9.12 -7.70
N THR A 661 -16.16 -8.12 -8.18
CA THR A 661 -14.71 -8.11 -8.32
C THR A 661 -14.13 -7.02 -7.44
N ASP A 662 -13.26 -7.40 -6.50
CA ASP A 662 -12.47 -6.43 -5.74
C ASP A 662 -11.17 -6.14 -6.47
N MET A 663 -11.03 -4.93 -7.02
CA MET A 663 -9.92 -4.58 -7.89
C MET A 663 -8.67 -4.09 -7.15
N HIS A 664 -8.67 -4.08 -5.82
CA HIS A 664 -7.50 -3.65 -5.06
C HIS A 664 -7.44 -4.38 -3.73
N THR A 665 -6.68 -5.47 -3.69
CA THR A 665 -6.41 -6.24 -2.47
C THR A 665 -4.92 -6.51 -2.32
N HIS A 666 -4.48 -6.78 -1.10
CA HIS A 666 -3.15 -7.32 -0.82
C HIS A 666 -3.29 -8.55 0.07
N ARG A 667 -2.77 -9.68 -0.39
CA ARG A 667 -2.66 -10.88 0.44
C ARG A 667 -1.34 -10.78 1.21
N GLU A 668 -1.37 -11.06 2.52
CA GLU A 668 -0.22 -11.11 3.43
C GLU A 668 0.35 -9.79 3.98
N MET A 669 -0.18 -8.62 3.59
CA MET A 669 0.22 -7.33 4.20
C MET A 669 -0.33 -7.21 5.64
N GLY A 670 0.28 -7.88 6.60
CA GLY A 670 -0.04 -7.69 8.02
C GLY A 670 -1.26 -8.44 8.57
N ASN A 671 -2.34 -8.69 7.81
CA ASN A 671 -3.45 -9.51 8.29
C ASN A 671 -3.40 -10.94 7.73
N GLN A 672 -3.63 -11.93 8.58
CA GLN A 672 -3.47 -13.36 8.29
C GLN A 672 -4.75 -14.11 8.72
N LEU A 673 -5.72 -14.18 7.82
CA LEU A 673 -7.01 -14.83 8.04
C LEU A 673 -7.07 -16.29 7.55
N GLY A 674 -5.98 -16.79 6.97
CA GLY A 674 -5.87 -18.19 6.53
C GLY A 674 -7.00 -18.59 5.57
N ALA A 675 -7.57 -19.77 5.78
CA ALA A 675 -8.66 -20.32 4.97
C ALA A 675 -10.00 -19.59 5.16
N ARG A 676 -10.13 -18.67 6.13
CA ARG A 676 -11.32 -17.80 6.28
C ARG A 676 -11.35 -16.70 5.24
N GLU A 677 -10.21 -16.10 4.93
CA GLU A 677 -10.12 -14.97 3.99
C GLU A 677 -10.86 -15.20 2.67
N PRO A 678 -10.55 -16.26 1.89
CA PRO A 678 -11.26 -16.49 0.63
C PRO A 678 -12.76 -16.76 0.82
N ARG A 679 -13.16 -17.34 1.96
CA ARG A 679 -14.58 -17.57 2.28
C ARG A 679 -15.31 -16.30 2.69
N ILE A 680 -14.63 -15.35 3.32
CA ILE A 680 -15.19 -14.01 3.59
C ILE A 680 -15.53 -13.36 2.25
N PHE A 681 -14.59 -13.28 1.31
CA PHE A 681 -14.85 -12.72 -0.02
C PHE A 681 -16.07 -13.36 -0.68
N LEU A 682 -16.11 -14.70 -0.77
CA LEU A 682 -17.24 -15.42 -1.36
C LEU A 682 -18.56 -15.19 -0.61
N SER A 683 -18.55 -15.16 0.73
CA SER A 683 -19.75 -14.93 1.55
C SER A 683 -20.34 -13.52 1.38
N PHE A 684 -19.57 -12.58 0.82
CA PHE A 684 -19.99 -11.24 0.45
C PHE A 684 -20.13 -11.08 -1.07
N GLY A 685 -20.16 -12.18 -1.84
CA GLY A 685 -20.44 -12.17 -3.28
C GLY A 685 -19.24 -11.76 -4.14
N ILE A 686 -18.05 -11.69 -3.56
CA ILE A 686 -16.82 -11.35 -4.28
C ILE A 686 -16.22 -12.63 -4.84
N THR A 687 -16.37 -12.85 -6.14
CA THR A 687 -15.93 -14.06 -6.85
C THR A 687 -14.57 -13.88 -7.53
N SER A 688 -14.04 -12.66 -7.58
CA SER A 688 -12.73 -12.35 -8.16
C SER A 688 -12.02 -11.26 -7.37
N THR A 689 -10.69 -11.35 -7.25
CA THR A 689 -9.85 -10.33 -6.62
C THR A 689 -8.64 -10.00 -7.49
N ARG A 690 -8.21 -8.73 -7.44
CA ARG A 690 -6.97 -8.26 -8.05
C ARG A 690 -5.96 -7.85 -6.97
N GLY A 691 -4.92 -8.65 -6.83
CA GLY A 691 -3.76 -8.41 -5.97
C GLY A 691 -2.77 -7.42 -6.58
N LEU A 692 -2.37 -6.39 -5.83
CA LEU A 692 -1.50 -5.30 -6.32
C LEU A 692 -0.12 -5.24 -5.65
N SER A 693 0.18 -6.13 -4.70
CA SER A 693 1.50 -6.24 -4.05
C SER A 693 1.64 -7.55 -3.27
N ASP A 694 1.62 -8.68 -3.96
CA ASP A 694 1.67 -10.01 -3.32
C ASP A 694 3.06 -10.65 -3.43
N ASN A 695 3.45 -11.49 -2.47
CA ASN A 695 4.60 -12.37 -2.68
C ASN A 695 4.36 -13.23 -3.94
N PRO A 696 5.26 -13.25 -4.92
CA PRO A 696 4.95 -13.78 -6.24
C PRO A 696 4.70 -15.29 -6.27
N TYR A 697 5.40 -16.05 -5.42
CA TYR A 697 5.22 -17.50 -5.34
C TYR A 697 3.95 -17.88 -4.58
N LEU A 698 3.61 -17.12 -3.54
CA LEU A 698 2.36 -17.34 -2.81
C LEU A 698 1.14 -16.87 -3.62
N ALA A 699 1.24 -15.77 -4.36
CA ALA A 699 0.21 -15.33 -5.29
C ALA A 699 -0.11 -16.43 -6.31
N LEU A 700 0.94 -17.08 -6.81
CA LEU A 700 0.82 -18.19 -7.73
C LEU A 700 0.28 -19.46 -7.05
N GLU A 701 0.72 -19.77 -5.82
CA GLU A 701 0.16 -20.88 -5.03
C GLU A 701 -1.35 -20.69 -4.82
N ASN A 702 -1.79 -19.46 -4.53
CA ASN A 702 -3.20 -19.11 -4.42
C ASN A 702 -3.96 -19.30 -5.72
N LYS A 703 -3.42 -18.76 -6.83
CA LYS A 703 -3.96 -18.91 -8.18
C LYS A 703 -4.12 -20.37 -8.56
N GLU A 704 -3.06 -21.17 -8.44
CA GLU A 704 -3.05 -22.59 -8.78
C GLU A 704 -3.96 -23.41 -7.87
N SER A 705 -4.02 -23.09 -6.56
CA SER A 705 -4.89 -23.81 -5.62
C SER A 705 -6.37 -23.59 -5.87
N VAL A 706 -6.79 -22.36 -6.18
CA VAL A 706 -8.18 -22.06 -6.53
C VAL A 706 -8.52 -22.66 -7.89
N ASP A 707 -7.66 -22.44 -8.89
CA ASP A 707 -7.91 -22.92 -10.25
C ASP A 707 -7.89 -24.46 -10.33
N ALA A 708 -7.13 -25.17 -9.48
CA ALA A 708 -7.15 -26.63 -9.37
C ALA A 708 -8.27 -27.20 -8.47
N GLY A 709 -9.11 -26.35 -7.86
CA GLY A 709 -10.15 -26.77 -6.92
C GLY A 709 -9.64 -27.26 -5.55
N ALA A 710 -8.33 -27.11 -5.28
CA ALA A 710 -7.71 -27.47 -4.00
C ALA A 710 -8.01 -26.47 -2.86
N ARG A 711 -8.40 -25.23 -3.21
CA ARG A 711 -8.82 -24.17 -2.29
C ARG A 711 -10.14 -23.55 -2.75
N ILE A 712 -11.08 -23.43 -1.81
CA ILE A 712 -12.30 -22.65 -2.03
C ILE A 712 -11.94 -21.16 -1.92
N GLY A 713 -12.22 -20.37 -2.96
CA GLY A 713 -11.99 -18.93 -2.95
C GLY A 713 -12.34 -18.23 -4.26
N PRO A 714 -12.25 -16.88 -4.27
CA PRO A 714 -12.40 -16.11 -5.50
C PRO A 714 -11.25 -16.37 -6.46
N ARG A 715 -11.48 -16.13 -7.76
CA ARG A 715 -10.41 -16.13 -8.76
C ARG A 715 -9.38 -15.06 -8.41
N SER A 716 -8.11 -15.45 -8.39
CA SER A 716 -7.00 -14.55 -8.04
C SER A 716 -6.29 -14.08 -9.31
N PHE A 717 -6.31 -12.78 -9.55
CA PHE A 717 -5.45 -12.10 -10.52
C PHE A 717 -4.39 -11.33 -9.75
N ALA A 718 -3.12 -11.59 -9.99
CA ALA A 718 -2.07 -11.01 -9.16
C ALA A 718 -0.96 -10.38 -10.00
N THR A 719 -0.33 -9.36 -9.40
CA THR A 719 0.98 -8.91 -9.80
C THR A 719 2.03 -9.93 -9.35
N GLY A 720 2.41 -9.91 -8.08
CA GLY A 720 3.76 -10.15 -7.58
C GLY A 720 4.20 -8.91 -6.78
N ASP A 721 5.46 -8.85 -6.35
CA ASP A 721 5.93 -7.71 -5.55
C ASP A 721 5.75 -6.39 -6.33
N ALA A 722 5.23 -5.34 -5.70
CA ALA A 722 5.11 -4.04 -6.34
C ALA A 722 6.50 -3.43 -6.60
N LEU A 723 6.69 -2.86 -7.79
CA LEU A 723 7.95 -2.24 -8.19
C LEU A 723 8.02 -0.81 -7.65
N ASP A 724 9.07 -0.52 -6.90
CA ASP A 724 9.26 0.79 -6.28
C ASP A 724 10.70 1.29 -6.38
N GLY A 725 10.97 2.51 -5.93
CA GLY A 725 12.33 3.06 -5.88
C GLY A 725 13.18 2.44 -4.78
N THR A 726 14.39 2.99 -4.58
CA THR A 726 15.35 2.52 -3.56
C THR A 726 14.93 2.80 -2.12
N ARG A 727 13.84 3.53 -1.90
CA ARG A 727 13.21 3.64 -0.58
C ARG A 727 11.78 3.13 -0.65
N THR A 728 11.52 2.06 0.09
CA THR A 728 10.25 1.34 0.15
C THR A 728 9.70 1.38 1.58
N PHE A 729 8.43 1.02 1.73
CA PHE A 729 7.80 0.98 3.05
C PHE A 729 7.18 -0.38 3.35
N TRP A 730 6.29 -0.86 2.49
CA TRP A 730 5.57 -2.12 2.68
C TRP A 730 6.49 -3.33 2.51
N ASP A 731 6.16 -4.43 3.17
CA ASP A 731 7.00 -5.64 3.22
C ASP A 731 7.00 -6.46 1.93
N GLY A 732 5.99 -6.28 1.07
CA GLY A 732 5.84 -6.84 -0.28
C GLY A 732 6.30 -5.92 -1.43
N MET A 733 7.14 -4.91 -1.15
CA MET A 733 7.67 -3.99 -2.16
C MET A 733 9.11 -4.29 -2.53
N ARG A 734 9.39 -4.31 -3.82
CA ARG A 734 10.71 -4.57 -4.36
C ARG A 734 11.41 -3.27 -4.76
N PRO A 735 12.52 -2.90 -4.09
CA PRO A 735 13.29 -1.71 -4.43
C PRO A 735 14.01 -1.92 -5.76
N ILE A 736 13.83 -1.01 -6.71
CA ILE A 736 14.49 -1.02 -8.02
C ILE A 736 15.53 0.10 -8.07
N GLY A 737 16.81 -0.31 -8.01
CA GLY A 737 17.95 0.60 -8.04
C GLY A 737 18.46 0.94 -9.45
N GLY A 738 18.00 0.23 -10.49
CA GLY A 738 18.42 0.49 -11.85
C GLY A 738 17.85 -0.47 -12.90
N ARG A 739 18.19 -0.21 -14.16
CA ARG A 739 17.62 -0.89 -15.35
C ARG A 739 17.84 -2.40 -15.36
N GLN A 740 19.06 -2.85 -15.04
CA GLN A 740 19.39 -4.28 -15.04
C GLN A 740 18.56 -5.07 -14.00
N GLN A 741 18.28 -4.47 -12.84
CA GLN A 741 17.41 -5.09 -11.86
C GLN A 741 15.97 -5.14 -12.37
N LEU A 742 15.47 -4.05 -12.98
CA LEU A 742 14.14 -4.03 -13.57
C LEU A 742 13.96 -5.10 -14.66
N GLU A 743 14.97 -5.34 -15.50
CA GLU A 743 14.95 -6.41 -16.50
C GLU A 743 14.80 -7.79 -15.87
N ARG A 744 15.51 -8.06 -14.77
CA ARG A 744 15.34 -9.31 -14.00
C ARG A 744 13.92 -9.46 -13.47
N GLU A 745 13.31 -8.39 -12.97
CA GLU A 745 11.95 -8.44 -12.45
C GLU A 745 10.89 -8.60 -13.56
N LEU A 746 11.13 -8.05 -14.75
CA LEU A 746 10.30 -8.34 -15.93
C LEU A 746 10.45 -9.81 -16.38
N GLY A 747 11.67 -10.35 -16.35
CA GLY A 747 11.93 -11.77 -16.61
C GLY A 747 11.23 -12.69 -15.60
N ARG A 748 11.20 -12.30 -14.32
CA ARG A 748 10.42 -12.98 -13.28
C ARG A 748 8.92 -12.94 -13.58
N ALA A 749 8.38 -11.77 -13.92
CA ALA A 749 6.97 -11.62 -14.27
C ALA A 749 6.57 -12.54 -15.44
N GLN A 750 7.45 -12.67 -16.44
CA GLN A 750 7.27 -13.62 -17.54
C GLN A 750 7.28 -15.08 -17.06
N ALA A 751 8.30 -15.47 -16.30
CA ALA A 751 8.48 -16.86 -15.87
C ALA A 751 7.35 -17.35 -14.95
N LEU A 752 6.89 -16.49 -14.05
CA LEU A 752 5.82 -16.76 -13.09
C LEU A 752 4.42 -16.48 -13.63
N ASP A 753 4.29 -16.08 -14.90
CA ASP A 753 3.02 -15.80 -15.57
C ASP A 753 2.12 -14.81 -14.78
N TYR A 754 2.69 -13.64 -14.47
CA TYR A 754 1.97 -12.55 -13.83
C TYR A 754 0.75 -12.14 -14.68
N ASP A 755 -0.32 -11.67 -14.02
CA ASP A 755 -1.50 -11.15 -14.70
C ASP A 755 -1.39 -9.64 -14.97
N LEU A 756 -0.58 -8.91 -14.20
CA LEU A 756 -0.31 -7.47 -14.34
C LEU A 756 0.98 -7.04 -13.61
N ILE A 757 1.41 -5.78 -13.76
CA ILE A 757 2.50 -5.16 -12.99
C ILE A 757 2.01 -3.91 -12.25
N LYS A 758 2.49 -3.70 -11.02
CA LYS A 758 2.23 -2.49 -10.22
C LYS A 758 3.50 -1.67 -10.05
N CYS A 759 3.44 -0.39 -10.41
CA CYS A 759 4.45 0.63 -10.09
C CYS A 759 3.98 1.50 -8.90
N TYR A 760 4.88 1.74 -7.94
CA TYR A 760 4.57 2.44 -6.70
C TYR A 760 5.24 3.81 -6.56
N VAL A 761 5.06 4.43 -5.40
CA VAL A 761 5.19 5.88 -5.16
C VAL A 761 6.59 6.43 -5.29
N ARG A 762 7.66 5.64 -5.32
CA ARG A 762 9.06 6.08 -5.39
C ARG A 762 9.79 5.53 -6.61
N LEU A 763 9.12 4.78 -7.51
CA LEU A 763 9.72 4.34 -8.78
C LEU A 763 10.08 5.58 -9.65
N PRO A 764 11.34 5.72 -10.10
CA PRO A 764 11.75 6.80 -11.01
C PRO A 764 10.97 6.78 -12.35
N PRO A 765 10.66 7.94 -12.95
CA PRO A 765 9.87 8.02 -14.19
C PRO A 765 10.44 7.22 -15.37
N ASP A 766 11.75 7.19 -15.56
CA ASP A 766 12.42 6.42 -16.63
C ASP A 766 12.23 4.91 -16.43
N LEU A 767 12.38 4.42 -15.21
CA LEU A 767 12.12 3.03 -14.84
C LEU A 767 10.64 2.69 -14.94
N GLN A 768 9.74 3.63 -14.66
CA GLN A 768 8.30 3.43 -14.83
C GLN A 768 7.91 3.31 -16.32
N GLN A 769 8.50 4.11 -17.21
CA GLN A 769 8.31 3.96 -18.66
C GLN A 769 8.81 2.59 -19.14
N MET A 770 9.99 2.16 -18.65
CA MET A 770 10.57 0.86 -18.98
C MET A 770 9.69 -0.30 -18.48
N ALA A 771 9.15 -0.21 -17.26
CA ALA A 771 8.22 -1.20 -16.72
C ALA A 771 6.93 -1.27 -17.56
N THR A 772 6.43 -0.13 -18.03
CA THR A 772 5.23 -0.06 -18.90
C THR A 772 5.46 -0.78 -20.22
N ARG A 773 6.56 -0.45 -20.92
CA ARG A 773 6.93 -1.11 -22.18
C ARG A 773 7.16 -2.61 -21.99
N GLY A 774 7.84 -3.00 -20.92
CA GLY A 774 8.09 -4.40 -20.56
C GLY A 774 6.80 -5.18 -20.31
N ALA A 775 5.87 -4.62 -19.54
CA ALA A 775 4.55 -5.21 -19.28
C ALA A 775 3.77 -5.45 -20.58
N HIS A 776 3.71 -4.45 -21.45
CA HIS A 776 2.99 -4.56 -22.73
C HIS A 776 3.63 -5.57 -23.68
N ALA A 777 4.96 -5.69 -23.69
CA ALA A 777 5.67 -6.74 -24.43
C ALA A 777 5.33 -8.15 -23.93
N LEU A 778 5.03 -8.30 -22.64
CA LEU A 778 4.51 -9.54 -22.04
C LEU A 778 3.00 -9.73 -22.25
N GLY A 779 2.31 -8.76 -22.86
CA GLY A 779 0.87 -8.80 -23.06
C GLY A 779 0.05 -8.55 -21.79
N ILE A 780 0.62 -7.93 -20.75
CA ILE A 780 -0.06 -7.67 -19.48
C ILE A 780 -0.19 -6.18 -19.19
N PRO A 781 -1.25 -5.75 -18.49
CA PRO A 781 -1.41 -4.36 -18.11
C PRO A 781 -0.42 -3.95 -17.01
N VAL A 782 -0.16 -2.66 -16.93
CA VAL A 782 0.56 -2.02 -15.83
C VAL A 782 -0.31 -0.97 -15.16
N THR A 783 -0.22 -0.86 -13.83
CA THR A 783 -0.82 0.24 -13.10
C THR A 783 0.21 1.06 -12.35
N SER A 784 -0.09 2.35 -12.17
CA SER A 784 0.72 3.26 -11.38
C SER A 784 -0.01 3.73 -10.13
N HIS A 785 0.74 4.16 -9.12
CA HIS A 785 0.16 4.93 -8.02
C HIS A 785 -0.15 6.39 -8.43
N TYR A 786 0.49 6.91 -9.49
CA TYR A 786 0.25 8.26 -10.01
C TYR A 786 -0.43 8.26 -11.38
N LEU A 787 -1.20 9.31 -11.64
CA LEU A 787 -1.76 9.59 -12.97
C LEU A 787 -0.65 9.99 -13.95
N PHE A 788 0.10 11.05 -13.66
CA PHE A 788 1.13 11.58 -14.53
C PHE A 788 2.51 11.43 -13.87
N PRO A 789 3.56 10.97 -14.59
CA PRO A 789 3.65 10.74 -16.05
C PRO A 789 3.19 9.36 -16.54
N ALA A 790 2.56 8.53 -15.69
CA ALA A 790 2.13 7.18 -16.08
C ALA A 790 1.28 7.16 -17.37
N MET A 791 0.32 8.08 -17.49
CA MET A 791 -0.52 8.21 -18.68
C MET A 791 0.24 8.73 -19.91
N ALA A 792 1.31 9.51 -19.74
CA ALA A 792 2.18 9.88 -20.86
C ALA A 792 2.93 8.65 -21.40
N PHE A 793 3.29 7.71 -20.51
CA PHE A 793 3.98 6.48 -20.86
C PHE A 793 3.05 5.35 -21.35
N GLY A 794 1.74 5.55 -21.27
CA GLY A 794 0.74 4.59 -21.73
C GLY A 794 0.34 3.53 -20.71
N ALA A 795 0.50 3.77 -19.41
CA ALA A 795 0.03 2.80 -18.41
C ALA A 795 -1.50 2.58 -18.50
N ASP A 796 -1.96 1.35 -18.25
CA ASP A 796 -3.35 0.94 -18.44
C ASP A 796 -4.31 1.55 -17.40
N GLY A 797 -3.78 1.90 -16.23
CA GLY A 797 -4.56 2.51 -15.15
C GLY A 797 -3.73 3.05 -13.99
N TYR A 798 -4.43 3.64 -13.03
CA TYR A 798 -3.84 4.15 -11.80
C TYR A 798 -4.77 3.97 -10.60
N GLU A 799 -4.18 3.92 -9.41
CA GLU A 799 -4.89 3.57 -8.18
C GLU A 799 -5.19 4.80 -7.31
N HIS A 800 -6.24 4.67 -6.49
CA HIS A 800 -6.72 5.60 -5.49
C HIS A 800 -7.28 6.96 -5.97
N MET A 801 -8.13 7.54 -5.11
CA MET A 801 -8.65 8.91 -5.27
C MET A 801 -7.67 9.97 -4.74
N GLY A 802 -6.88 9.57 -3.75
CA GLY A 802 -5.80 10.27 -3.09
C GLY A 802 -5.11 9.24 -2.18
N GLY A 803 -3.99 9.59 -1.57
CA GLY A 803 -3.24 8.64 -0.75
C GLY A 803 -1.77 9.01 -0.66
N THR A 804 -0.96 8.02 -0.36
CA THR A 804 0.48 8.17 -0.17
C THR A 804 1.12 8.88 -1.36
N SER A 805 1.87 9.94 -1.10
CA SER A 805 2.52 10.73 -2.14
C SER A 805 3.95 11.07 -1.75
N ARG A 806 4.86 10.88 -2.70
CA ARG A 806 6.25 11.31 -2.62
C ARG A 806 6.37 12.81 -2.42
N PHE A 807 5.35 13.60 -2.76
CA PHE A 807 5.34 15.06 -2.63
C PHE A 807 4.84 15.57 -1.28
N GLY A 808 4.14 14.74 -0.49
CA GLY A 808 3.40 15.17 0.71
C GLY A 808 2.05 15.82 0.42
N TYR A 809 1.63 15.83 -0.86
CA TYR A 809 0.30 16.21 -1.35
C TYR A 809 -0.04 15.41 -2.63
N SER A 810 -1.31 15.29 -2.97
CA SER A 810 -1.75 14.57 -4.20
C SER A 810 -1.94 15.52 -5.39
N ARG A 811 -1.64 15.03 -6.60
CA ARG A 811 -1.91 15.68 -7.90
C ARG A 811 -3.12 15.08 -8.64
N THR A 812 -3.77 14.09 -8.04
CA THR A 812 -4.96 13.42 -8.58
C THR A 812 -6.22 13.73 -7.80
N GLY A 813 -6.09 14.34 -6.61
CA GLY A 813 -7.16 14.87 -5.80
C GLY A 813 -6.61 15.85 -4.77
N SER A 814 -7.38 16.87 -4.42
CA SER A 814 -6.98 17.87 -3.43
C SER A 814 -7.17 17.39 -2.00
N ALA A 815 -6.83 18.27 -1.06
CA ALA A 815 -7.09 18.11 0.37
C ALA A 815 -8.53 17.69 0.69
N LEU A 816 -9.48 18.30 -0.01
CA LEU A 816 -10.91 18.15 0.20
C LEU A 816 -11.50 17.02 -0.65
N GLY A 817 -10.66 16.20 -1.30
CA GLY A 817 -11.10 15.12 -2.18
C GLY A 817 -11.64 15.61 -3.53
N ARG A 818 -11.43 16.88 -3.89
CA ARG A 818 -11.87 17.45 -5.17
C ARG A 818 -10.87 17.12 -6.28
N MET A 819 -11.37 16.99 -7.50
CA MET A 819 -10.56 16.78 -8.70
C MET A 819 -10.95 17.82 -9.73
N TYR A 820 -9.94 18.33 -10.44
CA TYR A 820 -10.13 19.40 -11.40
C TYR A 820 -9.93 18.90 -12.83
N GLN A 821 -10.16 19.78 -13.81
CA GLN A 821 -10.18 19.40 -15.23
C GLN A 821 -8.92 18.67 -15.72
N ASP A 822 -7.74 18.92 -15.16
CA ASP A 822 -6.53 18.20 -15.56
C ASP A 822 -6.63 16.69 -15.35
N VAL A 823 -7.07 16.27 -14.16
CA VAL A 823 -7.22 14.86 -13.81
C VAL A 823 -8.27 14.20 -14.68
N LEU A 824 -9.41 14.87 -14.86
CA LEU A 824 -10.53 14.38 -15.67
C LEU A 824 -10.13 14.24 -17.14
N ALA A 825 -9.53 15.27 -17.72
CA ALA A 825 -9.19 15.32 -19.14
C ALA A 825 -8.06 14.36 -19.50
N ILE A 826 -7.03 14.24 -18.65
CA ILE A 826 -5.95 13.26 -18.85
C ILE A 826 -6.51 11.83 -18.77
N SER A 827 -7.33 11.54 -17.76
CA SER A 827 -7.92 10.20 -17.59
C SER A 827 -8.84 9.83 -18.74
N ALA A 828 -9.69 10.75 -19.19
CA ALA A 828 -10.60 10.54 -20.32
C ALA A 828 -9.82 10.32 -21.62
N ALA A 829 -8.78 11.12 -21.88
CA ALA A 829 -7.95 10.97 -23.08
C ALA A 829 -7.15 9.66 -23.10
N ALA A 830 -6.69 9.18 -21.93
CA ALA A 830 -5.95 7.92 -21.84
C ALA A 830 -6.85 6.68 -22.06
N GLU A 831 -8.18 6.83 -21.89
CA GLU A 831 -9.13 5.70 -21.77
C GLU A 831 -8.68 4.65 -20.74
N CYS A 832 -7.94 5.09 -19.72
CA CYS A 832 -7.41 4.23 -18.68
C CYS A 832 -8.51 3.80 -17.71
N TYR A 833 -8.22 2.79 -16.90
CA TYR A 833 -9.05 2.52 -15.72
C TYR A 833 -8.50 3.22 -14.48
N ARG A 834 -9.40 3.56 -13.56
CA ARG A 834 -9.08 4.09 -12.25
C ARG A 834 -9.73 3.24 -11.17
N THR A 835 -8.97 2.90 -10.14
CA THR A 835 -9.50 2.20 -8.96
C THR A 835 -9.76 3.19 -7.83
N PRO A 836 -11.01 3.65 -7.61
CA PRO A 836 -11.31 4.52 -6.50
C PRO A 836 -11.42 3.69 -5.21
N THR A 837 -10.37 3.70 -4.41
CA THR A 837 -10.48 3.23 -3.02
C THR A 837 -10.95 4.38 -2.15
N LEU A 838 -12.19 4.29 -1.65
CA LEU A 838 -12.74 5.24 -0.69
C LEU A 838 -12.47 4.74 0.73
N PHE A 839 -11.88 5.59 1.57
CA PHE A 839 -11.47 5.27 2.93
C PHE A 839 -12.33 5.98 3.98
N GLY A 840 -12.28 5.49 5.23
CA GLY A 840 -13.04 6.06 6.36
C GLY A 840 -14.53 5.73 6.34
N LEU A 841 -14.93 4.80 5.47
CA LEU A 841 -16.33 4.41 5.27
C LEU A 841 -16.87 3.51 6.39
N GLU A 842 -16.01 2.98 7.26
CA GLU A 842 -16.42 2.13 8.38
C GLU A 842 -17.38 2.87 9.34
N SER A 843 -17.27 4.20 9.42
CA SER A 843 -18.22 5.05 10.15
C SER A 843 -19.66 4.98 9.60
N MET A 844 -19.84 4.60 8.33
CA MET A 844 -21.18 4.39 7.75
C MET A 844 -21.87 3.15 8.33
N LEU A 845 -21.16 2.26 9.03
CA LEU A 845 -21.78 1.13 9.73
C LEU A 845 -22.74 1.58 10.84
N ALA A 846 -22.57 2.80 11.36
CA ALA A 846 -23.47 3.41 12.33
C ALA A 846 -24.92 3.57 11.82
N ASP A 847 -25.15 3.54 10.51
CA ASP A 847 -26.49 3.57 9.92
C ASP A 847 -27.21 2.21 10.05
N SER A 848 -26.47 1.12 10.30
CA SER A 848 -26.99 -0.26 10.36
C SER A 848 -26.30 -1.14 11.42
N PRO A 849 -26.16 -0.70 12.69
CA PRO A 849 -25.41 -1.46 13.69
C PRO A 849 -26.07 -2.81 14.02
N ALA A 850 -27.42 -2.87 14.02
CA ALA A 850 -28.16 -4.11 14.29
C ALA A 850 -27.81 -5.25 13.30
N TRP A 851 -27.51 -4.91 12.05
CA TRP A 851 -27.05 -5.87 11.05
C TRP A 851 -25.69 -6.46 11.45
N LEU A 852 -24.72 -5.64 11.85
CA LEU A 852 -23.39 -6.08 12.29
C LEU A 852 -23.50 -7.11 13.44
N TYR A 853 -24.36 -6.82 14.42
CA TYR A 853 -24.58 -7.69 15.58
C TYR A 853 -25.41 -8.95 15.30
N SER A 854 -26.10 -9.05 14.16
CA SER A 854 -26.96 -10.18 13.83
C SER A 854 -26.40 -11.05 12.70
N ASP A 855 -25.49 -10.51 11.89
CA ASP A 855 -24.90 -11.21 10.74
C ASP A 855 -24.04 -12.41 11.17
N ARG A 856 -24.43 -13.61 10.70
CA ARG A 856 -23.76 -14.87 11.03
C ARG A 856 -22.36 -14.96 10.41
N ARG A 857 -22.11 -14.32 9.27
CA ARG A 857 -20.79 -14.32 8.60
C ARG A 857 -19.77 -13.67 9.49
N LEU A 858 -20.11 -12.51 10.04
CA LEU A 858 -19.22 -11.73 10.90
C LEU A 858 -18.87 -12.51 12.17
N LYS A 859 -19.88 -13.08 12.84
CA LYS A 859 -19.68 -13.88 14.07
C LYS A 859 -18.85 -15.15 13.86
N THR A 860 -18.84 -15.70 12.65
CA THR A 860 -18.19 -16.99 12.35
C THR A 860 -16.83 -16.83 11.67
N LEU A 861 -16.69 -15.87 10.74
CA LEU A 861 -15.51 -15.72 9.90
C LEU A 861 -14.55 -14.61 10.35
N PHE A 862 -15.00 -13.63 11.13
CA PHE A 862 -14.13 -12.54 11.59
C PHE A 862 -13.58 -12.85 12.98
N LYS A 863 -12.35 -12.41 13.27
CA LYS A 863 -11.77 -12.58 14.60
C LYS A 863 -12.39 -11.54 15.57
N PRO A 864 -12.34 -11.78 16.89
CA PRO A 864 -12.90 -10.84 17.88
C PRO A 864 -12.34 -9.43 17.77
N ASP A 865 -11.05 -9.28 17.44
CA ASP A 865 -10.42 -7.97 17.29
C ASP A 865 -10.92 -7.24 16.04
N ASP A 866 -11.06 -7.95 14.92
CA ASP A 866 -11.65 -7.39 13.68
C ASP A 866 -13.09 -6.91 13.95
N LEU A 867 -13.88 -7.70 14.67
CA LEU A 867 -15.25 -7.35 15.06
C LEU A 867 -15.27 -6.15 16.01
N SER A 868 -14.34 -6.09 16.96
CA SER A 868 -14.24 -4.97 17.91
C SER A 868 -13.88 -3.68 17.20
N ALA A 869 -13.00 -3.72 16.19
CA ALA A 869 -12.65 -2.56 15.37
C ALA A 869 -13.86 -2.07 14.54
N LEU A 870 -14.60 -2.97 13.92
CA LEU A 870 -15.83 -2.63 13.19
C LEU A 870 -16.91 -2.06 14.12
N GLN A 871 -17.04 -2.64 15.32
CA GLN A 871 -17.99 -2.17 16.32
C GLN A 871 -17.62 -0.78 16.82
N HIS A 872 -16.34 -0.56 17.13
CA HIS A 872 -15.85 0.75 17.51
C HIS A 872 -16.12 1.78 16.40
N ALA A 873 -15.86 1.45 15.14
CA ALA A 873 -16.17 2.36 14.03
C ALA A 873 -17.67 2.71 13.94
N ALA A 874 -18.55 1.73 14.20
CA ALA A 874 -20.00 1.94 14.21
C ALA A 874 -20.49 2.77 15.43
N ASP A 875 -19.83 2.67 16.58
CA ASP A 875 -20.21 3.38 17.82
C ASP A 875 -19.61 4.79 17.89
N SER A 876 -18.40 4.98 17.37
CA SER A 876 -17.59 6.16 17.62
C SER A 876 -18.10 7.41 16.93
N GLU A 877 -18.83 7.31 15.81
CA GLU A 877 -19.48 8.45 15.14
C GLU A 877 -20.76 8.02 14.41
N PRO A 878 -21.97 8.56 14.73
CA PRO A 878 -23.15 8.32 13.89
C PRO A 878 -22.88 8.78 12.45
N GLY A 879 -23.29 7.98 11.46
CA GLY A 879 -22.93 8.04 10.04
C GLY A 879 -22.83 9.46 9.47
N ARG A 880 -21.66 10.08 9.62
CA ARG A 880 -21.44 11.46 9.19
C ARG A 880 -21.45 11.52 7.68
N TYR A 881 -21.97 12.63 7.17
CA TYR A 881 -21.56 13.12 5.86
C TYR A 881 -20.04 13.30 5.90
N ILE A 882 -19.30 12.53 5.10
CA ILE A 882 -17.85 12.68 4.93
C ILE A 882 -17.68 13.58 3.70
N PRO A 883 -17.45 14.90 3.86
CA PRO A 883 -17.43 15.84 2.73
C PRO A 883 -16.40 15.45 1.68
N MET A 884 -15.27 14.90 2.12
CA MET A 884 -14.23 14.40 1.24
C MET A 884 -14.72 13.24 0.36
N VAL A 885 -15.42 12.25 0.94
CA VAL A 885 -15.99 11.10 0.19
C VAL A 885 -17.08 11.58 -0.77
N ALA A 886 -17.94 12.49 -0.34
CA ALA A 886 -18.95 13.07 -1.22
C ALA A 886 -18.32 13.74 -2.45
N SER A 887 -17.24 14.51 -2.25
CA SER A 887 -16.47 15.14 -3.33
C SER A 887 -15.80 14.11 -4.24
N GLN A 888 -15.25 13.03 -3.66
CA GLN A 888 -14.65 11.93 -4.41
C GLN A 888 -15.69 11.18 -5.26
N VAL A 889 -16.88 10.88 -4.72
CA VAL A 889 -17.96 10.22 -5.47
C VAL A 889 -18.46 11.09 -6.61
N GLN A 890 -18.60 12.41 -6.40
CA GLN A 890 -18.94 13.34 -7.49
C GLN A 890 -17.88 13.32 -8.61
N ALA A 891 -16.60 13.23 -8.25
CA ALA A 891 -15.52 13.09 -9.23
C ALA A 891 -15.58 11.73 -9.95
N ILE A 892 -15.91 10.64 -9.26
CA ILE A 892 -16.13 9.30 -9.85
C ILE A 892 -17.25 9.36 -10.89
N ASP A 893 -18.41 9.89 -10.53
CA ASP A 893 -19.55 10.03 -11.45
C ASP A 893 -19.18 10.88 -12.67
N THR A 894 -18.48 11.99 -12.46
CA THR A 894 -18.00 12.87 -13.54
C THR A 894 -17.02 12.14 -14.47
N MET A 895 -16.07 11.39 -13.92
CA MET A 895 -15.12 10.58 -14.68
C MET A 895 -15.83 9.49 -15.50
N MET A 896 -16.79 8.80 -14.91
CA MET A 896 -17.59 7.78 -15.61
C MET A 896 -18.36 8.37 -16.78
N ARG A 897 -19.03 9.52 -16.58
CA ARG A 897 -19.73 10.25 -17.65
C ARG A 897 -18.78 10.73 -18.75
N ALA A 898 -17.51 10.96 -18.44
CA ALA A 898 -16.47 11.31 -19.39
C ALA A 898 -15.81 10.10 -20.08
N GLY A 899 -16.26 8.87 -19.79
CA GLY A 899 -15.77 7.63 -20.42
C GLY A 899 -14.58 6.96 -19.72
N VAL A 900 -14.18 7.43 -18.53
CA VAL A 900 -13.15 6.77 -17.72
C VAL A 900 -13.73 5.49 -17.11
N ARG A 901 -12.98 4.38 -17.17
CA ARG A 901 -13.41 3.10 -16.62
C ARG A 901 -13.12 3.06 -15.12
N ILE A 902 -14.18 3.10 -14.31
CA ILE A 902 -14.05 3.02 -12.84
C ILE A 902 -14.16 1.57 -12.39
N VAL A 903 -13.14 1.11 -11.65
CA VAL A 903 -13.01 -0.29 -11.19
C VAL A 903 -12.86 -0.33 -9.67
N THR A 904 -13.93 -0.58 -8.92
CA THR A 904 -13.93 -0.45 -7.44
C THR A 904 -13.00 -1.47 -6.78
N GLY A 905 -12.24 -1.03 -5.78
CA GLY A 905 -11.40 -1.91 -4.95
C GLY A 905 -11.24 -1.39 -3.52
N SER A 906 -11.03 -2.29 -2.55
CA SER A 906 -11.12 -1.95 -1.13
C SER A 906 -9.80 -1.52 -0.47
N ASP A 907 -8.65 -1.93 -1.01
CA ASP A 907 -7.32 -1.84 -0.38
C ASP A 907 -7.23 -2.63 0.95
N PHE A 908 -7.89 -3.80 1.00
CA PHE A 908 -7.66 -4.80 2.06
C PHE A 908 -6.17 -5.17 2.08
N PRO A 909 -5.51 -5.28 3.25
CA PRO A 909 -6.07 -5.42 4.60
C PRO A 909 -6.04 -4.15 5.46
N ILE A 910 -5.84 -2.98 4.87
CA ILE A 910 -5.95 -1.70 5.61
C ILE A 910 -7.39 -1.47 6.10
N VAL A 911 -8.34 -2.13 5.45
CA VAL A 911 -9.77 -2.17 5.77
C VAL A 911 -10.26 -3.61 5.86
N ALA A 912 -11.47 -3.82 6.40
CA ALA A 912 -12.04 -5.15 6.56
C ALA A 912 -12.38 -5.83 5.20
N PRO A 913 -12.04 -7.11 5.00
CA PRO A 913 -12.33 -7.82 3.74
C PRO A 913 -13.84 -8.01 3.54
N GLY A 914 -14.30 -7.98 2.29
CA GLY A 914 -15.71 -8.14 1.95
C GLY A 914 -16.57 -6.90 2.23
N ILE A 915 -16.66 -6.50 3.50
CA ILE A 915 -17.52 -5.39 3.96
C ILE A 915 -17.15 -4.08 3.27
N SER A 916 -15.86 -3.79 3.15
CA SER A 916 -15.38 -2.50 2.65
C SER A 916 -15.74 -2.26 1.18
N LEU A 917 -15.80 -3.31 0.35
CA LEU A 917 -16.27 -3.19 -1.03
C LEU A 917 -17.76 -2.77 -1.06
N HIS A 918 -18.60 -3.39 -0.22
CA HIS A 918 -20.01 -3.01 -0.08
C HIS A 918 -20.17 -1.58 0.45
N LEU A 919 -19.33 -1.14 1.38
CA LEU A 919 -19.33 0.25 1.84
C LEU A 919 -18.97 1.24 0.73
N ASN A 920 -18.02 0.90 -0.15
CA ASN A 920 -17.70 1.71 -1.32
C ASN A 920 -18.92 1.87 -2.24
N LEU A 921 -19.64 0.77 -2.53
CA LEU A 921 -20.86 0.79 -3.35
C LEU A 921 -21.97 1.62 -2.70
N ARG A 922 -22.18 1.48 -1.39
CA ARG A 922 -23.14 2.27 -0.62
C ARG A 922 -22.80 3.75 -0.64
N ALA A 923 -21.53 4.11 -0.48
CA ALA A 923 -21.08 5.50 -0.54
C ALA A 923 -21.33 6.12 -1.92
N MET A 924 -21.05 5.38 -3.00
CA MET A 924 -21.33 5.80 -4.37
C MET A 924 -22.82 6.15 -4.56
N VAL A 925 -23.73 5.29 -4.11
CA VAL A 925 -25.17 5.54 -4.23
C VAL A 925 -25.64 6.67 -3.32
N ARG A 926 -25.19 6.70 -2.06
CA ARG A 926 -25.54 7.75 -1.09
C ARG A 926 -25.22 9.15 -1.61
N TYR A 927 -24.14 9.30 -2.38
CA TYR A 927 -23.68 10.58 -2.90
C TYR A 927 -24.01 10.82 -4.38
N GLY A 928 -24.95 10.06 -4.95
CA GLY A 928 -25.66 10.44 -6.19
C GLY A 928 -25.54 9.49 -7.38
N MET A 929 -24.75 8.41 -7.29
CA MET A 929 -24.73 7.39 -8.34
C MET A 929 -25.99 6.50 -8.29
N THR A 930 -26.39 5.93 -9.43
CA THR A 930 -27.44 4.92 -9.44
C THR A 930 -26.90 3.59 -8.87
N PRO A 931 -27.74 2.72 -8.29
CA PRO A 931 -27.29 1.39 -7.86
C PRO A 931 -26.66 0.58 -8.99
N VAL A 932 -27.23 0.64 -10.20
CA VAL A 932 -26.67 -0.06 -11.37
C VAL A 932 -25.29 0.46 -11.75
N ASP A 933 -25.07 1.79 -11.75
CA ASP A 933 -23.76 2.35 -12.07
C ASP A 933 -22.71 1.94 -11.04
N ALA A 934 -23.05 1.98 -9.74
CA ALA A 934 -22.16 1.48 -8.69
C ALA A 934 -21.88 -0.02 -8.86
N LEU A 935 -22.88 -0.85 -9.18
CA LEU A 935 -22.67 -2.28 -9.40
C LEU A 935 -21.77 -2.55 -10.62
N ARG A 936 -21.90 -1.79 -11.71
CA ARG A 936 -21.05 -1.92 -12.91
C ARG A 936 -19.57 -1.72 -12.59
N THR A 937 -19.24 -0.81 -11.67
CA THR A 937 -17.84 -0.59 -11.26
C THR A 937 -17.25 -1.76 -10.48
N ALA A 938 -18.06 -2.68 -9.94
CA ALA A 938 -17.62 -3.91 -9.28
C ALA A 938 -17.96 -5.19 -10.08
N THR A 939 -18.59 -5.09 -11.25
CA THR A 939 -18.98 -6.24 -12.08
C THR A 939 -18.42 -6.11 -13.50
N SER A 940 -19.19 -5.60 -14.46
CA SER A 940 -18.82 -5.63 -15.88
C SER A 940 -17.58 -4.80 -16.22
N VAL A 941 -17.41 -3.63 -15.61
CA VAL A 941 -16.24 -2.76 -15.86
C VAL A 941 -14.98 -3.42 -15.28
N SER A 942 -15.02 -3.83 -14.02
CA SER A 942 -13.92 -4.53 -13.34
C SER A 942 -13.58 -5.87 -13.97
N GLY A 943 -14.61 -6.67 -14.31
CA GLY A 943 -14.48 -7.93 -15.00
C GLY A 943 -13.78 -7.76 -16.35
N SER A 944 -14.22 -6.82 -17.19
CA SER A 944 -13.58 -6.54 -18.48
C SER A 944 -12.13 -6.04 -18.36
N ALA A 945 -11.81 -5.36 -17.26
CA ALA A 945 -10.44 -4.93 -16.96
C ALA A 945 -9.52 -6.11 -16.61
N LEU A 946 -10.05 -7.28 -16.25
CA LEU A 946 -9.27 -8.49 -15.96
C LEU A 946 -9.37 -9.55 -17.07
N HIS A 947 -10.57 -9.82 -17.56
CA HIS A 947 -10.86 -10.86 -18.54
C HIS A 947 -12.16 -10.57 -19.32
N PRO A 948 -12.22 -10.76 -20.65
CA PRO A 948 -13.38 -10.39 -21.47
C PRO A 948 -14.69 -11.16 -21.14
N ASN A 949 -14.57 -12.32 -20.51
CA ASN A 949 -15.69 -13.18 -20.13
C ASN A 949 -16.04 -13.10 -18.62
N LEU A 950 -15.47 -12.16 -17.88
CA LEU A 950 -15.74 -11.97 -16.45
C LEU A 950 -16.69 -10.76 -16.22
N GLY A 951 -17.49 -10.81 -15.16
CA GLY A 951 -18.32 -9.68 -14.70
C GLY A 951 -19.62 -9.44 -15.49
N THR A 952 -20.02 -10.37 -16.36
CA THR A 952 -21.29 -10.31 -17.11
C THR A 952 -21.96 -11.68 -17.16
N LEU A 953 -23.29 -11.73 -17.26
CA LEU A 953 -24.05 -12.96 -17.51
C LEU A 953 -24.50 -12.99 -18.97
N ARG A 954 -23.75 -13.69 -19.81
CA ARG A 954 -24.05 -13.88 -21.24
C ARG A 954 -23.50 -15.22 -21.73
N PRO A 955 -23.99 -15.78 -22.84
CA PRO A 955 -23.37 -16.95 -23.46
C PRO A 955 -21.86 -16.75 -23.68
N GLY A 956 -21.06 -17.73 -23.25
CA GLY A 956 -19.60 -17.71 -23.26
C GLY A 956 -18.93 -16.99 -22.08
N ALA A 957 -19.69 -16.37 -21.17
CA ALA A 957 -19.15 -15.81 -19.94
C ALA A 957 -18.78 -16.91 -18.93
N LEU A 958 -17.79 -16.61 -18.08
CA LEU A 958 -17.45 -17.46 -16.94
C LEU A 958 -18.65 -17.53 -15.99
N ALA A 959 -18.96 -18.72 -15.47
CA ALA A 959 -20.03 -18.91 -14.50
C ALA A 959 -19.59 -18.50 -13.08
N ASP A 960 -19.30 -17.20 -12.94
CA ASP A 960 -18.97 -16.51 -11.71
C ASP A 960 -20.17 -15.64 -11.30
N VAL A 961 -21.06 -16.21 -10.49
CA VAL A 961 -22.44 -15.74 -10.27
C VAL A 961 -22.74 -15.60 -8.79
N VAL A 962 -23.55 -14.60 -8.43
CA VAL A 962 -24.03 -14.38 -7.05
C VAL A 962 -25.55 -14.45 -7.02
N PHE A 963 -26.06 -15.02 -5.93
CA PHE A 963 -27.48 -15.17 -5.65
C PHE A 963 -27.78 -14.32 -4.41
N VAL A 964 -28.59 -13.28 -4.57
CA VAL A 964 -28.93 -12.38 -3.46
C VAL A 964 -30.43 -12.37 -3.18
N SER A 965 -30.77 -12.23 -1.90
CA SER A 965 -32.13 -11.91 -1.48
C SER A 965 -32.36 -10.39 -1.57
N GLY A 966 -33.41 -9.98 -2.28
CA GLY A 966 -33.67 -8.58 -2.62
C GLY A 966 -33.25 -8.21 -4.04
N ASP A 967 -33.11 -6.91 -4.31
CA ASP A 967 -32.86 -6.36 -5.64
C ASP A 967 -31.77 -5.26 -5.62
N PRO A 968 -30.50 -5.62 -5.84
CA PRO A 968 -29.38 -4.68 -5.86
C PRO A 968 -29.52 -3.56 -6.89
N THR A 969 -30.26 -3.80 -7.97
CA THR A 969 -30.44 -2.81 -9.05
C THR A 969 -31.33 -1.63 -8.63
N SER A 970 -32.16 -1.83 -7.59
CA SER A 970 -33.02 -0.80 -7.01
C SER A 970 -32.56 -0.36 -5.62
N CYS A 971 -31.98 -1.27 -4.84
CA CYS A 971 -31.50 -1.05 -3.47
C CYS A 971 -30.10 -1.63 -3.32
N ILE A 972 -29.07 -0.79 -3.32
CA ILE A 972 -27.67 -1.25 -3.30
C ILE A 972 -27.32 -2.09 -2.07
N ASP A 973 -28.02 -1.89 -0.95
CA ASP A 973 -27.80 -2.65 0.28
C ASP A 973 -28.07 -4.14 0.11
N ASP A 974 -28.95 -4.51 -0.83
CA ASP A 974 -29.30 -5.90 -1.13
C ASP A 974 -28.13 -6.65 -1.78
N ALA A 975 -27.12 -5.96 -2.33
CA ALA A 975 -25.91 -6.61 -2.86
C ALA A 975 -25.16 -7.42 -1.79
N ALA A 976 -25.28 -7.04 -0.51
CA ALA A 976 -24.67 -7.73 0.61
C ALA A 976 -25.49 -8.93 1.13
N ASN A 977 -26.73 -9.10 0.68
CA ASN A 977 -27.65 -10.17 1.10
C ASN A 977 -27.40 -11.47 0.31
N VAL A 978 -26.16 -11.93 0.31
CA VAL A 978 -25.71 -13.09 -0.45
C VAL A 978 -26.19 -14.39 0.20
N GLU A 979 -26.89 -15.22 -0.56
CA GLU A 979 -27.42 -16.53 -0.14
C GLU A 979 -26.58 -17.69 -0.70
N ALA A 980 -25.99 -17.48 -1.87
CA ALA A 980 -25.10 -18.44 -2.52
C ALA A 980 -24.21 -17.73 -3.55
N VAL A 981 -23.15 -18.44 -3.95
CA VAL A 981 -22.25 -18.03 -5.03
C VAL A 981 -21.93 -19.21 -5.94
N MET A 982 -21.52 -18.92 -7.15
CA MET A 982 -20.96 -19.87 -8.10
C MET A 982 -19.63 -19.31 -8.60
N VAL A 983 -18.56 -20.11 -8.57
CA VAL A 983 -17.24 -19.74 -9.13
C VAL A 983 -16.82 -20.86 -10.07
N GLY A 984 -16.59 -20.55 -11.35
CA GLY A 984 -16.28 -21.57 -12.36
C GLY A 984 -17.33 -22.67 -12.47
N GLY A 985 -18.60 -22.35 -12.23
CA GLY A 985 -19.71 -23.31 -12.25
C GLY A 985 -19.95 -24.07 -10.95
N GLU A 986 -19.05 -23.95 -9.96
CA GLU A 986 -19.18 -24.61 -8.66
C GLU A 986 -20.09 -23.81 -7.73
N TYR A 987 -21.34 -24.26 -7.57
CA TYR A 987 -22.33 -23.64 -6.68
C TYR A 987 -22.10 -23.99 -5.21
N ARG A 988 -22.06 -22.96 -4.36
CA ARG A 988 -21.93 -23.05 -2.90
C ARG A 988 -22.95 -22.17 -2.20
N THR A 989 -23.63 -22.70 -1.19
CA THR A 989 -24.52 -21.88 -0.33
C THR A 989 -23.70 -21.10 0.70
N LEU A 990 -24.29 -20.03 1.24
CA LEU A 990 -23.68 -19.29 2.35
C LEU A 990 -23.36 -20.21 3.54
N ASP A 991 -24.27 -21.13 3.86
CA ASP A 991 -24.11 -22.06 4.98
C ASP A 991 -22.90 -22.99 4.75
N GLU A 992 -22.69 -23.51 3.53
CA GLU A 992 -21.51 -24.31 3.19
C GLU A 992 -20.20 -23.52 3.30
N LEU A 993 -20.21 -22.21 3.02
CA LEU A 993 -19.02 -21.36 3.13
C LEU A 993 -18.61 -21.10 4.58
N ILE A 994 -19.57 -20.98 5.49
CA ILE A 994 -19.31 -20.65 6.91
C ILE A 994 -19.20 -21.88 7.81
N GLU A 995 -19.85 -23.01 7.45
CA GLU A 995 -19.90 -24.24 8.23
C GLU A 995 -18.52 -24.72 8.75
N PRO A 996 -17.42 -24.70 7.95
CA PRO A 996 -16.12 -25.16 8.44
C PRO A 996 -15.59 -24.44 9.68
N PHE A 997 -16.11 -23.23 9.96
CA PHE A 997 -15.76 -22.42 11.12
C PHE A 997 -16.92 -22.27 12.10
N ALA A 998 -18.08 -22.90 11.83
CA ALA A 998 -19.19 -22.95 12.75
C ALA A 998 -18.84 -23.84 13.95
N GLY A 999 -18.89 -23.29 15.16
CA GLY A 999 -18.58 -24.03 16.38
C GLY A 999 -17.09 -24.16 16.71
N THR A 1000 -16.17 -23.69 15.84
CA THR A 1000 -14.84 -23.28 16.31
C THR A 1000 -15.07 -22.06 17.19
N ALA A 1001 -15.16 -22.24 18.50
CA ALA A 1001 -15.18 -21.11 19.41
C ALA A 1001 -13.91 -20.29 19.08
N LEU A 1002 -14.09 -19.07 18.57
CA LEU A 1002 -13.06 -18.06 18.66
C LEU A 1002 -12.84 -17.91 20.16
N LYS A 1003 -11.86 -18.65 20.69
CA LYS A 1003 -11.55 -18.60 22.11
C LYS A 1003 -10.98 -17.21 22.36
N GLY A 1004 -11.85 -16.26 22.67
CA GLY A 1004 -11.41 -15.02 23.28
C GLY A 1004 -10.72 -15.42 24.58
N HIS A 1005 -9.41 -15.15 24.66
CA HIS A 1005 -8.55 -15.29 25.85
C HIS A 1005 -9.16 -16.19 26.96
N SER A 1006 -9.37 -17.48 26.67
CA SER A 1006 -9.95 -18.35 27.68
C SER A 1006 -8.83 -18.79 28.59
N ALA A 1007 -8.75 -18.15 29.75
CA ALA A 1007 -7.91 -18.56 30.86
C ALA A 1007 -8.15 -20.04 31.20
N ARG A 1008 -7.35 -20.92 30.60
CA ARG A 1008 -7.19 -22.32 31.01
C ARG A 1008 -5.71 -22.68 31.07
N HIS A 1009 -4.98 -21.89 31.84
CA HIS A 1009 -4.01 -22.44 32.78
C HIS A 1009 -4.21 -21.72 34.11
N SER A 1010 -4.99 -22.33 35.00
CA SER A 1010 -5.05 -21.98 36.42
C SER A 1010 -3.79 -22.47 37.14
N GLY A 1011 -2.62 -22.09 36.63
CA GLY A 1011 -1.40 -21.94 37.40
C GLY A 1011 -1.12 -20.45 37.33
N THR A 1012 -1.24 -19.76 38.46
CA THR A 1012 -0.97 -18.33 38.65
C THR A 1012 -0.05 -17.77 37.59
N ALA A 1013 -0.62 -17.08 36.59
CA ALA A 1013 0.15 -16.16 35.78
C ALA A 1013 0.86 -15.24 36.78
N PRO A 1014 2.20 -15.14 36.76
CA PRO A 1014 2.79 -13.97 37.37
C PRO A 1014 2.11 -12.75 36.70
N PRO A 1015 1.90 -11.63 37.42
CA PRO A 1015 1.59 -10.38 36.71
C PRO A 1015 2.60 -10.27 35.56
N PRO A 1016 2.21 -9.77 34.36
CA PRO A 1016 3.18 -9.62 33.30
C PRO A 1016 4.34 -8.89 33.92
N ALA A 1017 5.48 -9.60 34.05
CA ALA A 1017 6.70 -8.98 34.46
C ALA A 1017 7.03 -8.09 33.27
N VAL A 1018 6.47 -6.88 33.31
CA VAL A 1018 7.10 -5.69 32.80
C VAL A 1018 8.36 -5.52 33.68
N GLU A 1019 9.31 -6.44 33.55
CA GLU A 1019 10.68 -6.02 33.60
C GLU A 1019 10.85 -5.20 32.33
N ALA A 1020 10.86 -3.90 32.54
CA ALA A 1020 11.32 -2.92 31.59
C ALA A 1020 12.73 -3.30 31.14
N SER A 1021 12.87 -4.22 30.18
CA SER A 1021 14.10 -4.36 29.41
C SER A 1021 14.06 -3.27 28.35
N HIS A 1022 14.58 -2.13 28.75
CA HIS A 1022 15.18 -1.10 27.92
C HIS A 1022 14.22 -0.18 27.14
N THR A 1023 13.66 0.77 27.89
CA THR A 1023 13.34 2.14 27.43
C THR A 1023 14.54 2.91 26.83
N ALA A 1024 15.66 2.24 26.53
CA ALA A 1024 16.82 2.83 25.88
C ALA A 1024 16.70 2.90 24.34
N SER A 1025 15.71 2.24 23.71
CA SER A 1025 15.48 2.38 22.25
C SER A 1025 14.51 3.50 21.87
N ALA A 1026 13.68 3.98 22.81
CA ALA A 1026 12.66 5.00 22.52
C ALA A 1026 13.24 6.34 22.05
N THR A 1027 14.53 6.61 22.33
CA THR A 1027 15.24 7.79 21.82
C THR A 1027 16.09 7.53 20.57
N HIS A 1028 16.46 6.27 20.27
CA HIS A 1028 17.36 5.95 19.15
C HIS A 1028 16.64 5.40 17.91
N TYR A 1029 15.61 4.57 18.10
CA TYR A 1029 14.77 4.00 17.04
C TYR A 1029 13.33 4.40 17.26
N TRP A 1030 13.05 5.71 17.17
CA TRP A 1030 11.74 6.30 17.42
C TRP A 1030 10.60 5.65 16.60
N TRP A 1031 10.92 5.04 15.45
CA TRP A 1031 9.96 4.31 14.60
C TRP A 1031 9.55 2.92 15.13
N HIS A 1032 10.05 2.51 16.30
CA HIS A 1032 9.52 1.35 17.05
C HIS A 1032 8.43 1.77 18.05
N ASP A 1033 8.14 3.06 18.17
CA ASP A 1033 7.05 3.54 19.01
C ASP A 1033 5.69 3.06 18.49
N ALA A 1034 4.86 2.52 19.39
CA ALA A 1034 3.58 1.94 19.05
C ALA A 1034 2.61 2.96 18.42
N ARG A 1035 2.64 4.22 18.86
CA ARG A 1035 1.79 5.29 18.30
C ARG A 1035 2.23 5.62 16.89
N TRP A 1036 3.54 5.68 16.64
CA TRP A 1036 4.06 5.88 15.28
C TRP A 1036 3.64 4.74 14.36
N ILE A 1037 3.81 3.49 14.81
CA ILE A 1037 3.42 2.29 14.04
C ILE A 1037 1.92 2.29 13.72
N GLU A 1038 1.07 2.56 14.71
CA GLU A 1038 -0.38 2.68 14.53
C GLU A 1038 -0.73 3.78 13.50
N CYS A 1039 -0.09 4.95 13.61
CA CYS A 1039 -0.28 6.05 12.67
C CYS A 1039 0.13 5.66 11.24
N VAL A 1040 1.30 5.03 11.05
CA VAL A 1040 1.77 4.70 9.69
C VAL A 1040 1.00 3.55 9.04
N ASN A 1041 0.53 2.59 9.84
CA ASN A 1041 -0.36 1.54 9.35
C ASN A 1041 -1.68 2.13 8.84
N ALA A 1042 -2.15 3.23 9.45
CA ALA A 1042 -3.32 3.97 9.01
C ALA A 1042 -3.06 4.99 7.88
N ALA A 1043 -1.79 5.35 7.61
CA ALA A 1043 -1.36 6.47 6.78
C ALA A 1043 -1.27 6.18 5.26
N CYS A 1044 -1.55 4.96 4.78
CA CYS A 1044 -1.60 4.70 3.32
C CYS A 1044 -2.51 5.71 2.59
N CYS A 1045 -3.49 6.22 3.33
CA CYS A 1045 -4.66 6.95 2.86
C CYS A 1045 -4.61 8.47 3.16
N SER A 1046 -3.55 8.99 3.79
CA SER A 1046 -3.46 10.42 4.08
C SER A 1046 -2.90 11.18 2.88
N ALA A 1047 -3.77 11.83 2.11
CA ALA A 1047 -3.36 12.71 1.01
C ALA A 1047 -2.59 13.95 1.52
N LEU A 1048 -2.62 14.18 2.83
CA LEU A 1048 -2.01 15.31 3.52
C LEU A 1048 -1.55 14.92 4.92
N MET A 1049 -0.44 15.54 5.31
CA MET A 1049 0.18 15.64 6.63
C MET A 1049 1.42 14.75 6.86
N PRO A 1050 2.47 15.30 7.49
CA PRO A 1050 3.46 14.53 8.24
C PRO A 1050 2.79 13.66 9.30
N ILE A 1051 3.37 12.51 9.62
CA ILE A 1051 2.96 11.73 10.80
C ILE A 1051 3.22 12.60 12.04
N PRO A 1052 2.27 12.75 12.97
CA PRO A 1052 2.44 13.61 14.15
C PRO A 1052 3.69 13.23 14.94
N SER A 1053 4.41 14.24 15.46
CA SER A 1053 5.59 14.04 16.29
C SER A 1053 5.24 13.37 17.63
N LEU A 1054 6.20 12.62 18.19
CA LEU A 1054 6.03 11.75 19.36
C LEU A 1054 6.00 12.50 20.71
N ASP A 1055 5.81 13.81 20.73
CA ASP A 1055 5.94 14.60 21.96
C ASP A 1055 4.69 14.43 22.86
N GLY A 1056 4.89 13.72 23.96
CA GLY A 1056 3.87 13.40 24.95
C GLY A 1056 3.27 14.64 25.62
N SER A 1057 1.99 14.91 25.35
CA SER A 1057 1.18 15.82 26.16
C SER A 1057 -0.29 15.41 26.34
N ASP A 1058 -0.64 14.16 26.05
CA ASP A 1058 -1.92 13.58 26.47
C ASP A 1058 -1.69 12.62 27.65
N ALA A 1059 -1.59 13.21 28.85
CA ALA A 1059 -1.91 12.48 30.06
C ALA A 1059 -3.45 12.39 30.15
N PRO A 1060 -4.03 11.20 30.42
CA PRO A 1060 -5.49 11.10 30.58
C PRO A 1060 -5.94 11.94 31.78
N ASP A 1061 -6.90 12.83 31.54
CA ASP A 1061 -7.62 13.58 32.57
C ASP A 1061 -8.16 12.61 33.62
N GLY A 1062 -7.65 12.72 34.86
CA GLY A 1062 -8.10 11.86 35.94
C GLY A 1062 -7.27 11.91 37.21
N ALA A 1063 -7.18 13.08 37.87
CA ALA A 1063 -6.83 13.12 39.28
C ALA A 1063 -7.50 14.32 39.98
N ASP A 1064 -8.64 14.03 40.60
CA ASP A 1064 -9.31 14.84 41.61
C ASP A 1064 -8.35 15.24 42.75
N PRO A 1065 -8.08 16.54 43.00
CA PRO A 1065 -7.31 16.96 44.15
C PRO A 1065 -8.25 17.20 45.33
N ALA A 1066 -8.68 16.12 45.97
CA ALA A 1066 -9.26 16.19 47.30
C ALA A 1066 -8.15 16.36 48.36
N ASN A 1067 -8.33 17.41 49.18
CA ASN A 1067 -7.93 17.51 50.58
C ASN A 1067 -6.60 18.22 50.91
N ARG A 1068 -6.68 19.53 51.21
CA ARG A 1068 -5.90 20.22 52.27
C ARG A 1068 -6.64 21.49 52.77
N SER A 1069 -7.47 21.29 53.81
CA SER A 1069 -7.67 22.13 55.02
C SER A 1069 -7.50 23.66 55.00
N GLY A 1070 -8.56 24.40 55.38
CA GLY A 1070 -8.50 25.66 56.17
C GLY A 1070 -9.30 26.87 55.63
N PRO A 1071 -9.92 27.75 56.46
CA PRO A 1071 -11.36 27.96 56.32
C PRO A 1071 -11.89 29.43 56.22
N VAL A 1072 -13.17 29.53 55.85
CA VAL A 1072 -14.20 30.58 56.10
C VAL A 1072 -14.10 31.97 55.43
N GLY A 1073 -15.16 32.32 54.67
CA GLY A 1073 -15.64 33.69 54.44
C GLY A 1073 -16.85 33.76 53.47
N PRO A 1074 -18.06 34.16 53.89
CA PRO A 1074 -19.27 34.11 53.05
C PRO A 1074 -19.71 35.50 52.54
N ALA A 1075 -20.14 35.60 51.27
CA ALA A 1075 -21.07 36.60 50.71
C ALA A 1075 -21.00 36.54 49.16
N ALA A 1076 -22.00 36.87 48.34
CA ALA A 1076 -23.44 36.96 48.43
C ALA A 1076 -23.93 37.25 46.97
N ARG A 1077 -25.04 36.61 46.57
CA ARG A 1077 -26.10 37.11 45.66
C ARG A 1077 -25.76 37.74 44.28
N ARG A 1078 -26.33 37.12 43.22
CA ARG A 1078 -27.41 37.61 42.28
C ARG A 1078 -27.25 36.89 40.93
N VAL A 1079 -28.13 35.96 40.53
CA VAL A 1079 -29.47 36.10 39.90
C VAL A 1079 -29.47 36.83 38.54
N SER A 1080 -29.60 36.07 37.44
CA SER A 1080 -30.69 36.11 36.42
C SER A 1080 -30.38 35.02 35.37
N ARG A 1081 -31.14 33.91 35.23
CA ARG A 1081 -32.44 33.70 34.56
C ARG A 1081 -32.51 34.27 33.13
N TRP A 1082 -32.97 33.58 32.08
CA TRP A 1082 -33.49 32.22 31.82
C TRP A 1082 -33.72 32.10 30.29
N SER A 1083 -33.61 30.88 29.75
CA SER A 1083 -34.44 30.24 28.70
C SER A 1083 -34.76 30.89 27.34
N GLY A 1084 -34.74 30.04 26.31
CA GLY A 1084 -35.58 30.22 25.10
C GLY A 1084 -35.39 29.11 24.07
N ALA A 1085 -36.10 27.99 24.24
CA ALA A 1085 -36.33 26.99 23.18
C ALA A 1085 -37.47 27.46 22.26
N TYR A 1086 -37.40 27.13 20.95
CA TYR A 1086 -38.37 26.27 20.23
C TYR A 1086 -38.42 26.48 18.70
N ARG A 1087 -38.50 25.32 18.01
CA ARG A 1087 -39.37 24.93 16.87
C ARG A 1087 -39.02 25.25 15.41
N SER A 1088 -39.16 24.16 14.66
CA SER A 1088 -39.40 23.88 13.25
C SER A 1088 -40.48 24.69 12.53
N GLY A 1089 -40.36 24.75 11.19
CA GLY A 1089 -41.47 24.97 10.26
C GLY A 1089 -41.00 25.00 8.81
N GLU A 1090 -41.56 24.13 7.98
CA GLU A 1090 -41.39 24.01 6.52
C GLU A 1090 -41.88 25.24 5.74
N ALA A 1091 -41.25 25.50 4.58
CA ALA A 1091 -41.86 25.80 3.29
C ALA A 1091 -40.83 25.59 2.18
#